data_AF-A0A3D1EZE6-F1
#
_entry.id   AF-A0A3D1EZE6-F1
#
_cell.length_a   1.000
_cell.length_b   1.000
_cell.length_c   1.000
_cell.angle_alpha   90.00
_cell.angle_beta   90.00
_cell.angle_gamma   90.00
#
_symmetry.space_group_name_H-M   'P 1'
#
loop_
_entity.id
_entity.type
_entity.pdbx_description
1 polymer ?
#
loop_
_entity_poly.entity_id
_entity_poly.type
_entity_poly.pdbx_seq_one_letter_code
_entity_poly.pdbx_strand_id
1 'polypeptide(L)'
;MAYADTKDIHLSKMDKALPVAEDFYDVHTELKSFFPFGSYLDIYSHDIWKIVDVPKHEMREIGVEIMACQGMNVIWDGNFIRLVKDRAPSGDQPIELSEEGLHYFEQTLPDLEMKIFPGLTHLGTRYSSESFEGLGYKHPMFNQIELDVLQKRLAKPLAFAQHMAQTYPRTVMGFITDDEPHETASAIAVAKLVEQATKRTVTFCKPTFSGFKEYINHVQPMTGDWYVNGDIYQRNWDIQSRLRWLAKEHPDQIFYFLPGAISWAAFERTKPWLAYNAVSPTDIRMQFWQSLAFGSKGYFYFMTDGSIAWTRGRDGLLNPLLRPNGMQWDQIGKLGSLIQAIGPSMLDAWPDMKRSLKIDCDQMVHPAFSGPQMNAGILATKDRTRQFVVVFSNLLKENTTGRIDFSALLRDGLQLYDMHKLERIDLGDDQTLRLILKAAGGQVYLICTPQTFSKVCDEVRMHQVRLPRVRASVAREHAGQCSDVHMKQVNELWEQALIAQDKQDWIAARSLYESVLMEVNKAKSQVTYITRTQTVHDRLGDVLSEMDDLFVSYSDFNSDKSHFLGLGKRQELSAYINDTSLPAHEQIIAWKNGVAAYFNAIAAMRKGEYQNGKLARQLDLILQSTIKAHQQLQDLIQAQLDKHRKPGIVALITPDRVQMEYHLTCSWLYETFDCRWFAPGEDGKLRDLQSRLLNLSTYDVIWIHQITDCSDQPGVQLMSQVQSPSFVSQLRHQLNTGKGMLLTGVAGLLANELGLEHVKPNITQANHYDMSRAWNLGSVPMAGYQQHPLFDQLDKNGFYTNTNFPGQNLVTINTWDGIKPTGSVIACEYDEHFGPIPEYALAVEYELGLGKVMAIGGRSFDMTPGSPQGLDP
;
A
#
# COMPACT_ATOMS: atom_id res chain seq x y z
N MET A 1 -17.30 -36.93 -23.42
CA MET A 1 -17.90 -37.74 -22.35
C MET A 1 -17.67 -37.02 -21.03
N ALA A 2 -18.71 -36.99 -20.20
CA ALA A 2 -18.98 -35.98 -19.18
C ALA A 2 -17.89 -35.84 -18.10
N TYR A 3 -17.56 -34.57 -17.78
CA TYR A 3 -16.97 -34.17 -16.52
C TYR A 3 -18.05 -34.36 -15.43
N ALA A 4 -18.00 -35.50 -14.76
CA ALA A 4 -18.79 -35.75 -13.55
C ALA A 4 -17.98 -35.34 -12.32
N ASP A 5 -18.57 -34.44 -11.54
CA ASP A 5 -18.50 -34.33 -10.07
C ASP A 5 -17.19 -34.78 -9.38
N THR A 6 -16.26 -33.85 -9.24
CA THR A 6 -15.25 -33.87 -8.15
C THR A 6 -15.55 -32.84 -7.06
N LYS A 7 -16.79 -32.34 -6.97
CA LYS A 7 -17.22 -31.41 -5.91
C LYS A 7 -17.48 -32.07 -4.54
N ASP A 8 -17.50 -33.40 -4.43
CA ASP A 8 -18.10 -34.07 -3.27
C ASP A 8 -17.24 -35.12 -2.53
N ILE A 9 -15.94 -35.22 -2.76
CA ILE A 9 -15.12 -36.23 -2.08
C ILE A 9 -14.21 -35.59 -1.02
N HIS A 10 -14.72 -35.63 0.23
CA HIS A 10 -14.00 -35.53 1.52
C HIS A 10 -13.71 -34.16 2.15
N LEU A 11 -14.72 -33.28 2.25
CA LEU A 11 -14.77 -32.25 3.32
C LEU A 11 -15.90 -32.46 4.34
N SER A 12 -16.87 -33.34 4.06
CA SER A 12 -18.03 -33.61 4.92
C SER A 12 -17.76 -34.46 6.18
N LYS A 13 -16.50 -34.82 6.44
CA LYS A 13 -16.09 -35.67 7.58
C LYS A 13 -14.91 -35.12 8.41
N MET A 14 -14.53 -33.86 8.22
CA MET A 14 -13.85 -33.13 9.30
C MET A 14 -14.94 -32.63 10.26
N ASP A 15 -15.41 -33.56 11.07
CA ASP A 15 -16.42 -33.30 12.11
C ASP A 15 -15.99 -32.16 13.03
N LYS A 16 -16.82 -31.10 13.03
CA LYS A 16 -17.28 -30.35 14.21
C LYS A 16 -16.45 -30.52 15.49
N ALA A 17 -15.36 -29.75 15.62
CA ALA A 17 -14.83 -29.26 16.90
C ALA A 17 -13.65 -28.30 16.66
N LEU A 18 -13.86 -27.23 15.90
CA LEU A 18 -12.99 -26.06 16.02
C LEU A 18 -13.78 -25.02 16.82
N PRO A 19 -13.20 -24.40 17.87
CA PRO A 19 -13.89 -23.41 18.67
C PRO A 19 -14.54 -22.38 17.75
N VAL A 20 -15.81 -22.06 17.97
CA VAL A 20 -16.45 -20.90 17.35
C VAL A 20 -15.53 -19.72 17.64
N ALA A 21 -15.17 -18.91 16.64
CA ALA A 21 -14.18 -17.86 16.85
C ALA A 21 -14.55 -16.86 17.96
N GLU A 22 -15.86 -16.74 18.26
CA GLU A 22 -16.38 -16.06 19.44
C GLU A 22 -15.72 -16.51 20.77
N ASP A 23 -15.28 -17.76 20.88
CA ASP A 23 -14.63 -18.34 22.06
C ASP A 23 -13.09 -18.30 21.97
N PHE A 24 -12.50 -17.82 20.86
CA PHE A 24 -11.04 -17.86 20.64
C PHE A 24 -10.27 -17.15 21.76
N TYR A 25 -10.63 -15.91 22.05
CA TYR A 25 -9.97 -15.14 23.11
C TYR A 25 -10.35 -15.65 24.52
N ASP A 26 -11.47 -16.37 24.67
CA ASP A 26 -11.83 -17.05 25.92
C ASP A 26 -10.91 -18.23 26.23
N VAL A 27 -10.49 -18.96 25.20
CA VAL A 27 -9.50 -20.04 25.29
C VAL A 27 -8.08 -19.49 25.39
N HIS A 28 -7.77 -18.43 24.63
CA HIS A 28 -6.43 -17.87 24.47
C HIS A 28 -6.28 -16.55 25.23
N THR A 29 -6.48 -16.61 26.55
CA THR A 29 -6.50 -15.43 27.44
C THR A 29 -5.18 -14.64 27.43
N GLU A 30 -4.06 -15.25 27.04
CA GLU A 30 -2.77 -14.58 26.86
C GLU A 30 -2.77 -13.54 25.73
N LEU A 31 -3.75 -13.62 24.82
CA LEU A 31 -3.94 -12.69 23.70
C LEU A 31 -4.90 -11.54 24.04
N LYS A 32 -5.74 -11.67 25.08
CA LYS A 32 -6.76 -10.65 25.44
C LYS A 32 -6.19 -9.31 25.90
N SER A 33 -4.96 -9.28 26.39
CA SER A 33 -4.37 -8.08 26.98
C SER A 33 -3.56 -7.22 25.99
N PHE A 34 -3.58 -7.55 24.70
CA PHE A 34 -2.83 -6.78 23.71
C PHE A 34 -3.47 -6.83 22.33
N PHE A 35 -3.60 -5.67 21.69
CA PHE A 35 -3.96 -5.58 20.29
C PHE A 35 -2.67 -5.52 19.45
N PRO A 36 -2.40 -6.49 18.55
CA PRO A 36 -1.23 -6.46 17.67
C PRO A 36 -1.20 -5.19 16.82
N PHE A 37 -0.18 -4.35 17.03
CA PHE A 37 0.08 -3.17 16.20
C PHE A 37 1.57 -3.08 15.95
N GLY A 38 1.98 -3.48 14.76
CA GLY A 38 3.38 -3.65 14.40
C GLY A 38 3.66 -3.30 12.95
N SER A 39 4.87 -3.61 12.52
CA SER A 39 5.28 -3.48 11.13
C SER A 39 6.08 -4.72 10.72
N TYR A 40 5.90 -5.11 9.45
CA TYR A 40 6.83 -6.00 8.78
C TYR A 40 8.10 -5.20 8.49
N LEU A 41 9.13 -5.42 9.29
CA LEU A 41 10.40 -4.78 9.08
C LEU A 41 11.48 -5.84 8.93
N ASP A 42 11.98 -5.98 7.71
CA ASP A 42 13.35 -6.44 7.55
C ASP A 42 14.26 -5.27 7.96
N ILE A 43 14.59 -5.18 9.26
CA ILE A 43 15.51 -4.16 9.81
C ILE A 43 16.88 -4.23 9.07
N TYR A 44 17.11 -5.28 8.25
CA TYR A 44 18.34 -5.61 7.59
C TYR A 44 18.22 -5.65 6.06
N SER A 45 18.51 -4.54 5.37
CA SER A 45 19.17 -4.73 4.08
C SER A 45 20.56 -5.34 4.34
N HIS A 46 20.96 -6.34 3.56
CA HIS A 46 22.24 -7.05 3.75
C HIS A 46 23.46 -6.11 3.64
N ASP A 47 23.29 -4.95 3.00
CA ASP A 47 24.38 -4.07 2.58
C ASP A 47 24.56 -2.79 3.42
N ILE A 48 23.55 -2.30 4.15
CA ILE A 48 23.72 -1.12 5.03
C ILE A 48 24.82 -1.34 6.08
N TRP A 49 24.93 -2.56 6.61
CA TRP A 49 25.98 -2.96 7.55
C TRP A 49 27.39 -2.88 7.00
N LYS A 50 27.54 -2.89 5.66
CA LYS A 50 28.85 -2.75 5.01
C LYS A 50 29.30 -1.31 4.95
N ILE A 51 28.41 -0.35 5.20
CA ILE A 51 28.69 1.08 5.08
C ILE A 51 28.54 1.84 6.40
N VAL A 52 27.88 1.27 7.41
CA VAL A 52 27.71 1.83 8.76
C VAL A 52 28.72 1.20 9.73
N ASP A 53 29.30 2.00 10.64
CA ASP A 53 30.31 1.55 11.63
C ASP A 53 29.67 1.22 13.00
N VAL A 54 28.39 0.84 12.99
CA VAL A 54 27.62 0.50 14.19
C VAL A 54 27.45 -1.02 14.27
N PRO A 55 27.70 -1.65 15.43
CA PRO A 55 27.48 -3.08 15.63
C PRO A 55 26.05 -3.51 15.28
N LYS A 56 25.91 -4.75 14.77
CA LYS A 56 24.63 -5.29 14.29
C LYS A 56 23.52 -5.28 15.35
N HIS A 57 23.86 -5.64 16.59
CA HIS A 57 22.93 -5.64 17.71
C HIS A 57 22.47 -4.22 18.07
N GLU A 58 23.37 -3.23 18.07
CA GLU A 58 23.05 -1.85 18.45
C GLU A 58 22.08 -1.19 17.44
N MET A 59 22.24 -1.47 16.15
CA MET A 59 21.27 -1.01 15.14
C MET A 59 19.94 -1.75 15.19
N ARG A 60 19.92 -3.03 15.60
CA ARG A 60 18.68 -3.78 15.88
C ARG A 60 17.88 -3.05 16.95
N GLU A 61 18.54 -2.69 18.04
CA GLU A 61 17.94 -1.93 19.14
C GLU A 61 17.41 -0.57 18.66
N ILE A 62 18.19 0.20 17.89
CA ILE A 62 17.74 1.48 17.31
C ILE A 62 16.43 1.30 16.54
N GLY A 63 16.35 0.24 15.72
CA GLY A 63 15.15 -0.08 14.94
C GLY A 63 13.92 -0.36 15.82
N VAL A 64 14.09 -1.23 16.81
CA VAL A 64 13.00 -1.59 17.74
C VAL A 64 12.56 -0.41 18.59
N GLU A 65 13.50 0.41 19.06
CA GLU A 65 13.24 1.59 19.88
C GLU A 65 12.37 2.61 19.14
N ILE A 66 12.72 2.90 17.88
CA ILE A 66 11.96 3.78 17.00
C ILE A 66 10.51 3.28 16.87
N MET A 67 10.32 1.99 16.59
CA MET A 67 8.99 1.38 16.46
C MET A 67 8.19 1.49 17.75
N ALA A 68 8.81 1.13 18.88
CA ALA A 68 8.17 1.19 20.19
C ALA A 68 7.76 2.64 20.53
N CYS A 69 8.60 3.62 20.22
CA CYS A 69 8.30 5.04 20.38
C CYS A 69 7.17 5.53 19.45
N GLN A 70 6.94 4.87 18.32
CA GLN A 70 5.79 5.12 17.43
C GLN A 70 4.55 4.31 17.80
N GLY A 71 4.49 3.79 19.03
CA GLY A 71 3.30 3.07 19.48
C GLY A 71 3.10 1.76 18.74
N MET A 72 4.18 1.09 18.33
CA MET A 72 4.16 -0.33 17.99
C MET A 72 4.42 -1.17 19.25
N ASN A 73 3.85 -2.36 19.28
CA ASN A 73 4.00 -3.35 20.35
C ASN A 73 4.32 -4.75 19.83
N VAL A 74 4.38 -4.90 18.50
CA VAL A 74 4.71 -6.15 17.84
C VAL A 74 5.76 -5.89 16.78
N ILE A 75 6.80 -6.73 16.77
CA ILE A 75 7.73 -6.83 15.64
C ILE A 75 7.48 -8.12 14.90
N TRP A 76 7.51 -7.98 13.59
CA TRP A 76 7.59 -9.11 12.69
C TRP A 76 9.01 -9.22 12.13
N ASP A 77 9.77 -10.22 12.59
CA ASP A 77 11.14 -10.47 12.12
C ASP A 77 11.17 -11.74 11.24
N GLY A 78 11.25 -11.54 9.92
CA GLY A 78 11.44 -12.61 8.94
C GLY A 78 12.84 -13.24 8.95
N ASN A 79 13.81 -12.61 9.63
CA ASN A 79 15.22 -13.00 9.67
C ASN A 79 15.63 -13.56 11.04
N PHE A 80 14.69 -14.10 11.82
CA PHE A 80 14.94 -14.79 13.11
C PHE A 80 16.13 -15.76 13.08
N ILE A 81 16.35 -16.44 11.95
CA ILE A 81 17.48 -17.37 11.74
C ILE A 81 18.87 -16.72 11.87
N ARG A 82 18.97 -15.39 11.88
CA ARG A 82 20.25 -14.68 12.09
C ARG A 82 20.63 -14.58 13.57
N LEU A 83 19.69 -14.83 14.48
CA LEU A 83 19.84 -14.79 15.94
C LEU A 83 20.16 -16.16 16.55
N VAL A 84 20.32 -17.21 15.73
CA VAL A 84 20.79 -18.52 16.17
C VAL A 84 22.28 -18.69 15.86
N LYS A 85 23.00 -19.45 16.71
CA LYS A 85 24.46 -19.68 16.56
C LYS A 85 24.82 -20.30 15.21
N ASP A 86 24.09 -21.34 14.84
CA ASP A 86 24.31 -22.07 13.59
C ASP A 86 23.12 -21.89 12.66
N ARG A 87 23.33 -21.19 11.54
CA ARG A 87 22.29 -20.87 10.57
C ARG A 87 21.82 -22.08 9.74
N ALA A 88 22.48 -23.23 9.91
CA ALA A 88 22.18 -24.50 9.26
C ALA A 88 22.79 -25.66 10.08
N PRO A 89 22.23 -26.00 11.26
CA PRO A 89 22.70 -27.13 12.04
C PRO A 89 22.52 -28.41 11.20
N SER A 90 23.62 -28.93 10.66
CA SER A 90 23.67 -30.27 10.08
C SER A 90 23.85 -31.29 11.21
N GLY A 91 23.21 -32.46 11.10
CA GLY A 91 23.35 -33.54 12.09
C GLY A 91 22.51 -33.35 13.35
N ASP A 92 22.99 -33.84 14.52
CA ASP A 92 22.25 -34.00 15.79
C ASP A 92 22.31 -32.80 16.76
N GLN A 93 22.93 -31.68 16.39
CA GLN A 93 23.08 -30.53 17.29
C GLN A 93 21.76 -29.76 17.56
N PRO A 94 21.53 -29.26 18.79
CA PRO A 94 20.37 -28.44 19.14
C PRO A 94 20.44 -27.04 18.50
N ILE A 95 19.28 -26.43 18.27
CA ILE A 95 19.20 -25.02 17.84
C ILE A 95 19.40 -24.15 19.09
N GLU A 96 20.38 -23.24 19.06
CA GLU A 96 20.69 -22.32 20.17
C GLU A 96 20.71 -20.87 19.70
N LEU A 97 20.30 -19.94 20.57
CA LEU A 97 20.45 -18.51 20.35
C LEU A 97 21.94 -18.11 20.39
N SER A 98 22.33 -17.20 19.50
CA SER A 98 23.62 -16.51 19.58
C SER A 98 23.64 -15.54 20.77
N GLU A 99 24.80 -15.00 21.13
CA GLU A 99 24.91 -13.94 22.14
C GLU A 99 24.04 -12.72 21.78
N GLU A 100 24.03 -12.33 20.50
CA GLU A 100 23.11 -11.31 19.97
C GLU A 100 21.64 -11.72 20.14
N GLY A 101 21.30 -12.99 19.90
CA GLY A 101 19.96 -13.51 20.10
C GLY A 101 19.52 -13.44 21.56
N LEU A 102 20.38 -13.87 22.49
CA LEU A 102 20.11 -13.81 23.93
C LEU A 102 19.86 -12.37 24.36
N HIS A 103 20.77 -11.45 24.04
CA HIS A 103 20.63 -10.03 24.34
C HIS A 103 19.31 -9.44 23.82
N TYR A 104 18.97 -9.74 22.57
CA TYR A 104 17.76 -9.24 21.93
C TYR A 104 16.47 -9.73 22.60
N PHE A 105 16.38 -11.04 22.93
CA PHE A 105 15.19 -11.63 23.54
C PHE A 105 15.08 -11.40 25.05
N GLU A 106 16.21 -11.30 25.76
CA GLU A 106 16.26 -11.17 27.21
C GLU A 106 16.26 -9.73 27.70
N GLN A 107 16.73 -8.78 26.89
CA GLN A 107 16.90 -7.38 27.31
C GLN A 107 16.13 -6.44 26.39
N THR A 108 16.48 -6.36 25.11
CA THR A 108 15.93 -5.35 24.19
C THR A 108 14.40 -5.38 24.08
N LEU A 109 13.82 -6.54 23.76
CA LEU A 109 12.37 -6.66 23.58
C LEU A 109 11.59 -6.49 24.90
N PRO A 110 12.00 -7.09 26.03
CA PRO A 110 11.37 -6.87 27.33
C PRO A 110 11.37 -5.41 27.78
N ASP A 111 12.49 -4.70 27.65
CA ASP A 111 12.66 -3.31 28.09
C ASP A 111 11.77 -2.33 27.29
N LEU A 112 11.56 -2.63 26.01
CA LEU A 112 10.71 -1.85 25.11
C LEU A 112 9.25 -2.35 25.08
N GLU A 113 8.92 -3.35 25.91
CA GLU A 113 7.59 -3.97 25.99
C GLU A 113 7.07 -4.43 24.64
N MET A 114 7.95 -5.02 23.84
CA MET A 114 7.65 -5.52 22.50
C MET A 114 7.39 -7.02 22.54
N LYS A 115 6.37 -7.45 21.80
CA LYS A 115 6.15 -8.86 21.46
C LYS A 115 6.74 -9.14 20.10
N ILE A 116 7.20 -10.37 19.89
CA ILE A 116 7.68 -10.83 18.58
C ILE A 116 6.69 -11.82 18.00
N PHE A 117 6.48 -11.73 16.69
CA PHE A 117 5.87 -12.77 15.84
C PHE A 117 7.01 -13.38 15.02
N PRO A 118 7.66 -14.47 15.49
CA PRO A 118 8.82 -15.03 14.82
C PRO A 118 8.36 -15.67 13.51
N GLY A 119 9.07 -15.41 12.41
CA GLY A 119 8.90 -16.15 11.15
C GLY A 119 9.46 -17.58 11.25
N LEU A 120 8.85 -18.44 12.06
CA LEU A 120 9.28 -19.84 12.22
C LEU A 120 9.13 -20.65 10.92
N THR A 121 8.47 -20.11 9.90
CA THR A 121 8.28 -20.78 8.60
C THR A 121 9.60 -21.12 7.96
N HIS A 122 10.62 -20.27 8.04
CA HIS A 122 11.94 -20.59 7.48
C HIS A 122 12.66 -21.76 8.18
N LEU A 123 12.33 -22.06 9.42
CA LEU A 123 12.81 -23.26 10.14
C LEU A 123 11.90 -24.48 9.89
N GLY A 124 10.64 -24.29 9.54
CA GLY A 124 9.76 -25.37 9.10
C GLY A 124 10.05 -25.79 7.66
N THR A 125 9.99 -24.85 6.72
CA THR A 125 10.16 -25.07 5.28
C THR A 125 11.54 -25.63 4.95
N ARG A 126 12.61 -25.06 5.51
CA ARG A 126 14.01 -25.48 5.24
C ARG A 126 14.37 -26.86 5.81
N TYR A 127 13.66 -27.33 6.83
CA TYR A 127 13.86 -28.68 7.42
C TYR A 127 12.79 -29.69 6.95
N SER A 128 11.76 -29.20 6.26
CA SER A 128 10.76 -30.00 5.56
C SER A 128 11.11 -30.26 4.09
N SER A 129 12.03 -29.47 3.51
CA SER A 129 12.20 -29.31 2.05
C SER A 129 12.69 -30.56 1.31
N GLU A 130 13.30 -31.54 1.97
CA GLU A 130 13.79 -32.76 1.29
C GLU A 130 12.68 -33.71 0.81
N SER A 131 11.39 -33.46 1.10
CA SER A 131 10.30 -34.35 0.64
C SER A 131 9.07 -33.66 0.04
N PHE A 132 9.10 -32.34 -0.15
CA PHE A 132 7.96 -31.61 -0.75
C PHE A 132 8.30 -30.99 -2.11
N GLU A 133 9.51 -31.23 -2.62
CA GLU A 133 9.80 -31.18 -4.06
C GLU A 133 8.88 -32.18 -4.78
N GLY A 134 7.72 -31.71 -5.24
CA GLY A 134 6.71 -32.53 -5.89
C GLY A 134 5.27 -32.27 -5.45
N LEU A 135 5.04 -31.49 -4.39
CA LEU A 135 3.69 -31.00 -4.08
C LEU A 135 3.31 -29.92 -5.10
N GLY A 136 2.79 -30.34 -6.25
CA GLY A 136 2.17 -29.41 -7.20
C GLY A 136 1.03 -28.62 -6.55
N TYR A 137 0.58 -27.56 -7.22
CA TYR A 137 -0.48 -26.61 -6.81
C TYR A 137 -1.81 -27.20 -6.26
N LYS A 138 -1.98 -28.53 -6.23
CA LYS A 138 -3.19 -29.25 -5.84
C LYS A 138 -3.02 -30.22 -4.66
N HIS A 139 -1.93 -30.17 -3.90
CA HIS A 139 -1.72 -31.12 -2.81
C HIS A 139 -2.77 -30.94 -1.69
N PRO A 140 -3.44 -32.01 -1.22
CA PRO A 140 -4.36 -31.93 -0.09
C PRO A 140 -3.63 -31.62 1.23
N MET A 141 -4.40 -31.30 2.28
CA MET A 141 -3.89 -31.19 3.65
C MET A 141 -3.19 -32.49 4.09
N PHE A 142 -2.13 -32.37 4.90
CA PHE A 142 -1.37 -33.49 5.46
C PHE A 142 -2.28 -34.47 6.23
N ASN A 143 -2.16 -35.76 5.93
CA ASN A 143 -2.81 -36.81 6.71
C ASN A 143 -2.02 -37.12 8.00
N GLN A 144 -2.59 -37.91 8.92
CA GLN A 144 -1.96 -38.18 10.22
C GLN A 144 -0.59 -38.88 10.10
N ILE A 145 -0.41 -39.78 9.13
CA ILE A 145 0.86 -40.48 8.92
C ILE A 145 1.94 -39.49 8.46
N GLU A 146 1.58 -38.58 7.55
CA GLU A 146 2.47 -37.53 7.05
C GLU A 146 2.79 -36.51 8.15
N LEU A 147 1.82 -36.17 9.01
CA LEU A 147 2.03 -35.33 10.19
C LEU A 147 3.00 -35.99 11.19
N ASP A 148 2.90 -37.29 11.44
CA ASP A 148 3.80 -38.01 12.35
C ASP A 148 5.24 -38.05 11.80
N VAL A 149 5.40 -38.19 10.47
CA VAL A 149 6.71 -38.10 9.80
C VAL A 149 7.26 -36.68 9.91
N LEU A 150 6.42 -35.67 9.66
CA LEU A 150 6.78 -34.26 9.78
C LEU A 150 7.18 -33.90 11.22
N GLN A 151 6.44 -34.35 12.22
CA GLN A 151 6.74 -34.13 13.64
C GLN A 151 8.12 -34.69 14.02
N LYS A 152 8.46 -35.91 13.58
CA LYS A 152 9.77 -36.50 13.82
C LYS A 152 10.90 -35.67 13.22
N ARG A 153 10.70 -35.14 12.02
CA ARG A 153 11.68 -34.29 11.32
C ARG A 153 11.82 -32.91 11.98
N LEU A 154 10.72 -32.37 12.48
CA LEU A 154 10.68 -31.08 13.16
C LEU A 154 11.00 -31.17 14.65
N ALA A 155 11.40 -32.33 15.19
CA ALA A 155 11.61 -32.52 16.63
C ALA A 155 12.50 -31.44 17.27
N LYS A 156 13.56 -31.01 16.57
CA LYS A 156 14.46 -29.95 17.06
C LYS A 156 13.88 -28.54 16.94
N PRO A 157 13.35 -28.08 15.79
CA PRO A 157 12.56 -26.85 15.73
C PRO A 157 11.46 -26.77 16.79
N LEU A 158 10.75 -27.88 17.04
CA LEU A 158 9.68 -27.95 18.04
C LEU A 158 10.22 -27.83 19.47
N ALA A 159 11.32 -28.52 19.80
CA ALA A 159 11.98 -28.40 21.10
C ALA A 159 12.51 -26.97 21.34
N PHE A 160 13.05 -26.34 20.29
CA PHE A 160 13.50 -24.95 20.36
C PHE A 160 12.33 -23.97 20.52
N ALA A 161 11.23 -24.15 19.77
CA ALA A 161 10.02 -23.35 19.95
C ALA A 161 9.43 -23.50 21.36
N GLN A 162 9.47 -24.72 21.91
CA GLN A 162 9.06 -25.00 23.29
C GLN A 162 9.95 -24.27 24.29
N HIS A 163 11.27 -24.30 24.11
CA HIS A 163 12.20 -23.52 24.93
C HIS A 163 11.90 -22.02 24.86
N MET A 164 11.75 -21.47 23.65
CA MET A 164 11.40 -20.05 23.47
C MET A 164 10.08 -19.68 24.16
N ALA A 165 9.05 -20.54 24.08
CA ALA A 165 7.75 -20.30 24.71
C ALA A 165 7.77 -20.39 26.25
N GLN A 166 8.70 -21.17 26.81
CA GLN A 166 8.91 -21.31 28.25
C GLN A 166 9.75 -20.16 28.82
N THR A 167 10.86 -19.83 28.14
CA THR A 167 11.81 -18.81 28.58
C THR A 167 11.29 -17.40 28.30
N TYR A 168 10.58 -17.20 27.18
CA TYR A 168 10.11 -15.89 26.71
C TYR A 168 8.59 -15.89 26.54
N PRO A 169 7.80 -15.85 27.62
CA PRO A 169 6.34 -15.96 27.58
C PRO A 169 5.65 -14.79 26.87
N ARG A 170 6.39 -13.71 26.56
CA ARG A 170 5.92 -12.56 25.76
C ARG A 170 6.05 -12.78 24.24
N THR A 171 6.73 -13.84 23.82
CA THR A 171 6.81 -14.27 22.42
C THR A 171 5.47 -14.84 21.97
N VAL A 172 4.91 -14.29 20.90
CA VAL A 172 3.70 -14.81 20.25
C VAL A 172 4.17 -15.58 19.02
N MET A 173 3.91 -16.88 18.91
CA MET A 173 4.47 -17.64 17.79
C MET A 173 3.69 -17.38 16.50
N GLY A 174 4.41 -17.24 15.39
CA GLY A 174 3.89 -16.74 14.11
C GLY A 174 4.41 -17.52 12.90
N PHE A 175 3.73 -17.45 11.76
CA PHE A 175 4.16 -18.02 10.47
C PHE A 175 3.72 -17.11 9.31
N ILE A 176 4.56 -16.89 8.30
CA ILE A 176 4.14 -16.41 6.95
C ILE A 176 4.44 -17.49 5.94
N THR A 177 3.51 -17.78 5.05
CA THR A 177 3.81 -18.49 3.78
C THR A 177 3.55 -17.60 2.60
N ASP A 178 4.06 -17.97 1.43
CA ASP A 178 3.59 -17.43 0.17
C ASP A 178 2.15 -17.89 -0.13
N ASP A 179 1.56 -17.36 -1.20
CA ASP A 179 0.17 -17.61 -1.59
C ASP A 179 -0.08 -19.02 -2.16
N GLU A 180 0.99 -19.79 -2.36
CA GLU A 180 0.98 -21.12 -2.95
C GLU A 180 0.28 -22.16 -2.03
N PRO A 181 -0.69 -22.95 -2.55
CA PRO A 181 -1.49 -23.88 -1.74
C PRO A 181 -0.68 -24.91 -0.92
N HIS A 182 0.46 -25.37 -1.43
CA HIS A 182 1.29 -26.36 -0.76
C HIS A 182 2.11 -25.75 0.41
N GLU A 183 2.52 -24.49 0.30
CA GLU A 183 3.12 -23.77 1.42
C GLU A 183 2.09 -23.54 2.53
N THR A 184 0.85 -23.20 2.16
CA THR A 184 -0.27 -23.04 3.10
C THR A 184 -0.52 -24.32 3.89
N ALA A 185 -0.66 -25.47 3.20
CA ALA A 185 -0.86 -26.77 3.87
C ALA A 185 0.28 -27.12 4.82
N SER A 186 1.51 -26.80 4.43
CA SER A 186 2.71 -27.02 5.26
C SER A 186 2.71 -26.12 6.50
N ALA A 187 2.40 -24.84 6.39
CA ALA A 187 2.36 -23.96 7.56
C ALA A 187 1.24 -24.30 8.53
N ILE A 188 0.06 -24.70 8.06
CA ILE A 188 -1.02 -25.15 8.96
C ILE A 188 -0.56 -26.40 9.73
N ALA A 189 0.08 -27.36 9.05
CA ALA A 189 0.63 -28.55 9.68
C ALA A 189 1.70 -28.19 10.74
N VAL A 190 2.64 -27.31 10.40
CA VAL A 190 3.70 -26.85 11.32
C VAL A 190 3.10 -26.07 12.50
N ALA A 191 2.11 -25.21 12.27
CA ALA A 191 1.40 -24.47 13.31
C ALA A 191 0.81 -25.40 14.34
N LYS A 192 0.02 -26.38 13.89
CA LYS A 192 -0.56 -27.40 14.78
C LYS A 192 0.50 -28.14 15.60
N LEU A 193 1.64 -28.49 15.00
CA LEU A 193 2.73 -29.18 15.70
C LEU A 193 3.41 -28.28 16.74
N VAL A 194 3.61 -26.98 16.43
CA VAL A 194 4.15 -26.01 17.39
C VAL A 194 3.17 -25.77 18.54
N GLU A 195 1.88 -25.61 18.27
CA GLU A 195 0.86 -25.47 19.31
C GLU A 195 0.83 -26.69 20.24
N GLN A 196 0.92 -27.90 19.67
CA GLN A 196 1.00 -29.14 20.44
C GLN A 196 2.24 -29.20 21.33
N ALA A 197 3.40 -28.79 20.82
CA ALA A 197 4.68 -28.82 21.53
C ALA A 197 4.78 -27.73 22.62
N THR A 198 4.28 -26.54 22.33
CA THR A 198 4.48 -25.35 23.18
C THR A 198 3.30 -25.03 24.09
N LYS A 199 2.11 -25.58 23.79
CA LYS A 199 0.83 -25.22 24.41
C LYS A 199 0.50 -23.72 24.29
N ARG A 200 1.09 -23.05 23.30
CA ARG A 200 0.78 -21.67 22.95
C ARG A 200 0.06 -21.63 21.62
N THR A 201 -0.81 -20.66 21.47
CA THR A 201 -1.42 -20.30 20.20
C THR A 201 -0.35 -19.86 19.21
N VAL A 202 -0.44 -20.35 17.98
CA VAL A 202 0.46 -19.93 16.92
C VAL A 202 -0.34 -19.24 15.84
N THR A 203 -0.05 -17.98 15.53
CA THR A 203 -0.68 -17.25 14.42
C THR A 203 -0.01 -17.60 13.09
N PHE A 204 -0.76 -17.63 11.99
CA PHE A 204 -0.25 -17.81 10.64
C PHE A 204 -0.83 -16.73 9.73
N CYS A 205 -0.06 -16.30 8.73
CA CYS A 205 -0.39 -15.16 7.89
C CYS A 205 -0.19 -15.54 6.40
N LYS A 206 -1.22 -15.35 5.57
CA LYS A 206 -1.17 -15.63 4.12
C LYS A 206 -1.31 -14.36 3.27
N PRO A 207 -0.28 -13.90 2.55
CA PRO A 207 -0.42 -12.83 1.58
C PRO A 207 -1.38 -13.28 0.49
N THR A 208 -2.45 -12.51 0.26
CA THR A 208 -3.34 -12.76 -0.86
C THR A 208 -3.18 -11.65 -1.87
N PHE A 209 -2.30 -11.90 -2.85
CA PHE A 209 -2.30 -11.16 -4.10
C PHE A 209 -3.37 -11.82 -5.00
N SER A 210 -4.31 -11.02 -5.51
CA SER A 210 -5.24 -11.37 -6.60
C SER A 210 -6.14 -12.63 -6.52
N GLY A 211 -6.16 -13.43 -5.44
CA GLY A 211 -6.97 -14.68 -5.32
C GLY A 211 -7.82 -14.82 -4.05
N PHE A 212 -8.15 -13.70 -3.39
CA PHE A 212 -8.76 -13.68 -2.05
C PHE A 212 -10.08 -14.47 -1.91
N LYS A 213 -10.92 -14.54 -2.95
CA LYS A 213 -12.24 -15.20 -2.83
C LYS A 213 -12.17 -16.71 -3.00
N GLU A 214 -11.24 -17.20 -3.81
CA GLU A 214 -11.13 -18.60 -4.21
C GLU A 214 -10.62 -19.48 -3.07
N TYR A 215 -9.81 -18.92 -2.16
CA TYR A 215 -9.15 -19.69 -1.10
C TYR A 215 -9.89 -19.65 0.25
N ILE A 216 -10.98 -18.89 0.39
CA ILE A 216 -11.51 -18.56 1.73
C ILE A 216 -12.11 -19.71 2.52
N ASN A 217 -12.70 -20.66 1.82
CA ASN A 217 -13.30 -21.84 2.41
C ASN A 217 -12.26 -22.89 2.83
N HIS A 218 -10.99 -22.70 2.47
CA HIS A 218 -9.88 -23.60 2.81
C HIS A 218 -9.07 -23.10 4.03
N VAL A 219 -9.46 -21.97 4.60
CA VAL A 219 -8.80 -21.35 5.76
C VAL A 219 -9.54 -21.78 7.03
N GLN A 220 -8.80 -22.32 8.01
CA GLN A 220 -9.39 -22.72 9.29
C GLN A 220 -9.69 -21.49 10.17
N PRO A 221 -10.74 -21.54 11.03
CA PRO A 221 -11.11 -20.46 11.95
C PRO A 221 -10.11 -20.20 13.08
N MET A 222 -9.02 -20.96 13.15
CA MET A 222 -7.89 -20.60 13.98
C MET A 222 -6.75 -20.19 13.07
N THR A 223 -6.40 -18.91 13.17
CA THR A 223 -5.27 -18.24 12.50
C THR A 223 -5.59 -17.71 11.11
N GLY A 224 -6.60 -16.83 11.03
CA GLY A 224 -6.56 -15.81 9.97
C GLY A 224 -5.17 -15.20 9.91
N ASP A 225 -4.68 -14.78 8.75
CA ASP A 225 -5.25 -13.58 8.14
C ASP A 225 -5.23 -13.57 6.63
N TRP A 226 -6.26 -12.89 6.12
CA TRP A 226 -6.25 -12.31 4.80
C TRP A 226 -5.52 -10.98 4.78
N TYR A 227 -4.65 -10.81 3.80
CA TYR A 227 -4.17 -9.50 3.43
C TYR A 227 -5.26 -8.92 2.53
N VAL A 228 -6.05 -7.98 3.03
CA VAL A 228 -6.61 -7.00 2.10
C VAL A 228 -5.49 -6.05 1.76
N ASN A 229 -4.55 -6.51 0.93
CA ASN A 229 -3.59 -5.62 0.29
C ASN A 229 -4.41 -4.63 -0.54
N GLY A 230 -4.00 -3.37 -0.50
CA GLY A 230 -4.43 -2.42 -1.51
C GLY A 230 -3.95 -2.98 -2.83
N ASP A 231 -4.89 -3.44 -3.65
CA ASP A 231 -4.54 -3.67 -5.04
C ASP A 231 -3.97 -2.36 -5.59
N ILE A 232 -3.03 -2.52 -6.50
CA ILE A 232 -2.02 -1.56 -6.95
C ILE A 232 -2.61 -0.28 -7.56
N TYR A 233 -3.94 -0.24 -7.67
CA TYR A 233 -4.73 0.88 -8.11
C TYR A 233 -5.42 1.47 -6.88
N GLN A 234 -4.84 2.52 -6.30
CA GLN A 234 -5.42 3.49 -5.35
C GLN A 234 -6.97 3.47 -5.20
N ARG A 235 -7.53 2.42 -4.62
CA ARG A 235 -8.97 2.26 -4.43
C ARG A 235 -9.18 1.73 -3.03
N ASN A 236 -9.05 2.63 -2.05
CA ASN A 236 -9.50 2.37 -0.68
C ASN A 236 -10.94 1.81 -0.64
N TRP A 237 -11.73 2.09 -1.68
CA TRP A 237 -13.08 1.57 -1.91
C TRP A 237 -13.13 0.07 -2.24
N ASP A 238 -12.13 -0.47 -2.92
CA ASP A 238 -12.00 -1.91 -3.19
C ASP A 238 -11.63 -2.65 -1.90
N ILE A 239 -10.72 -2.07 -1.10
CA ILE A 239 -10.40 -2.55 0.25
C ILE A 239 -11.67 -2.59 1.10
N GLN A 240 -12.43 -1.50 1.12
CA GLN A 240 -13.69 -1.43 1.86
C GLN A 240 -14.69 -2.50 1.40
N SER A 241 -14.79 -2.74 0.09
CA SER A 241 -15.68 -3.76 -0.47
C SER A 241 -15.26 -5.18 -0.09
N ARG A 242 -13.95 -5.47 -0.10
CA ARG A 242 -13.37 -6.75 0.36
C ARG A 242 -13.62 -6.97 1.85
N LEU A 243 -13.38 -5.96 2.69
CA LEU A 243 -13.64 -6.01 4.13
C LEU A 243 -15.12 -6.22 4.45
N ARG A 244 -16.02 -5.54 3.74
CA ARG A 244 -17.48 -5.75 3.88
C ARG A 244 -17.89 -7.17 3.52
N TRP A 245 -17.34 -7.70 2.42
CA TRP A 245 -17.59 -9.07 2.01
C TRP A 245 -17.07 -10.06 3.07
N LEU A 246 -15.86 -9.85 3.60
CA LEU A 246 -15.28 -10.69 4.64
C LEU A 246 -16.16 -10.72 5.88
N ALA A 247 -16.53 -9.54 6.39
CA ALA A 247 -17.41 -9.42 7.55
C ALA A 247 -18.80 -10.04 7.34
N LYS A 248 -19.30 -10.07 6.10
CA LYS A 248 -20.61 -10.64 5.75
C LYS A 248 -20.58 -12.16 5.59
N GLU A 249 -19.63 -12.67 4.82
CA GLU A 249 -19.59 -14.09 4.42
C GLU A 249 -18.80 -14.94 5.43
N HIS A 250 -17.88 -14.33 6.18
CA HIS A 250 -17.01 -15.00 7.16
C HIS A 250 -16.95 -14.19 8.48
N PRO A 251 -18.10 -13.89 9.11
CA PRO A 251 -18.17 -13.09 10.33
C PRO A 251 -17.46 -13.75 11.53
N ASP A 252 -17.18 -15.05 11.44
CA ASP A 252 -16.48 -15.88 12.40
C ASP A 252 -14.98 -15.98 12.15
N GLN A 253 -14.40 -15.24 11.20
CA GLN A 253 -12.95 -15.26 10.96
C GLN A 253 -12.25 -14.07 11.65
N ILE A 254 -11.17 -14.37 12.39
CA ILE A 254 -10.19 -13.37 12.84
C ILE A 254 -9.41 -12.90 11.61
N PHE A 255 -9.14 -11.60 11.49
CA PHE A 255 -8.18 -11.10 10.52
C PHE A 255 -7.37 -9.91 11.07
N TYR A 256 -6.11 -9.83 10.68
CA TYR A 256 -5.21 -8.71 10.85
C TYR A 256 -5.09 -7.95 9.54
N PHE A 257 -5.07 -6.64 9.60
CA PHE A 257 -5.00 -5.78 8.43
C PHE A 257 -3.54 -5.41 8.13
N LEU A 258 -3.10 -5.70 6.90
CA LEU A 258 -1.79 -5.28 6.39
C LEU A 258 -1.97 -4.13 5.39
N PRO A 259 -2.01 -2.87 5.84
CA PRO A 259 -2.01 -1.74 4.92
C PRO A 259 -0.69 -1.72 4.16
N GLY A 260 -0.77 -1.65 2.82
CA GLY A 260 0.37 -1.24 2.01
C GLY A 260 0.65 0.23 2.30
N ALA A 261 1.84 0.56 2.83
CA ALA A 261 2.27 1.95 2.98
C ALA A 261 2.96 2.50 1.70
N ILE A 262 2.98 1.71 0.61
CA ILE A 262 3.56 2.02 -0.69
C ILE A 262 2.61 1.57 -1.83
N SER A 263 2.53 2.36 -2.91
CA SER A 263 1.85 2.00 -4.17
C SER A 263 2.84 1.35 -5.13
N TRP A 264 2.55 0.16 -5.69
CA TRP A 264 3.47 -0.48 -6.65
C TRP A 264 3.30 0.01 -8.09
N ALA A 265 2.30 0.85 -8.38
CA ALA A 265 1.99 1.30 -9.74
C ALA A 265 2.48 2.72 -10.06
N ALA A 266 3.17 3.40 -9.14
CA ALA A 266 3.70 4.74 -9.42
C ALA A 266 5.03 4.74 -10.19
N PHE A 267 5.49 3.57 -10.64
CA PHE A 267 6.68 3.43 -11.48
C PHE A 267 6.46 3.79 -12.95
N GLU A 268 5.23 4.08 -13.37
CA GLU A 268 4.99 4.60 -14.71
C GLU A 268 4.63 6.10 -14.67
N ARG A 269 5.73 6.89 -14.62
CA ARG A 269 5.95 8.17 -15.32
C ARG A 269 5.14 9.39 -14.88
N THR A 270 5.82 10.34 -14.25
CA THR A 270 6.12 11.71 -14.77
C THR A 270 6.44 12.66 -13.60
N LYS A 271 7.65 13.23 -13.56
CA LYS A 271 8.03 14.30 -12.60
C LYS A 271 7.19 15.56 -12.84
N PRO A 272 6.69 16.26 -11.79
CA PRO A 272 7.51 17.21 -11.01
C PRO A 272 7.29 17.28 -9.47
N TRP A 273 6.58 16.35 -8.81
CA TRP A 273 6.33 16.43 -7.35
C TRP A 273 6.40 15.05 -6.66
N LEU A 274 7.59 14.45 -6.56
CA LEU A 274 7.84 13.08 -6.03
C LEU A 274 7.26 12.76 -4.62
N ALA A 275 6.60 13.69 -3.95
CA ALA A 275 5.79 13.48 -2.74
C ALA A 275 4.54 12.57 -2.92
N TYR A 276 4.17 12.18 -4.14
CA TYR A 276 2.93 11.43 -4.43
C TYR A 276 3.06 9.88 -4.45
N ASN A 277 4.27 9.32 -4.25
CA ASN A 277 4.49 7.87 -4.30
C ASN A 277 4.24 7.14 -2.97
N ALA A 278 4.19 7.90 -1.88
CA ALA A 278 3.88 7.41 -0.55
C ALA A 278 2.36 7.42 -0.31
N VAL A 279 1.81 6.36 0.30
CA VAL A 279 0.40 6.35 0.70
C VAL A 279 0.15 7.51 1.66
N SER A 280 -0.78 8.40 1.35
CA SER A 280 -0.92 9.64 2.12
C SER A 280 -1.31 9.32 3.59
N PRO A 281 -0.95 10.19 4.56
CA PRO A 281 -1.42 10.01 5.94
C PRO A 281 -2.95 9.89 6.05
N THR A 282 -3.69 10.54 5.14
CA THR A 282 -5.15 10.43 5.05
C THR A 282 -5.60 9.07 4.54
N ASP A 283 -4.89 8.45 3.60
CA ASP A 283 -5.19 7.08 3.13
C ASP A 283 -4.92 6.05 4.24
N ILE A 284 -3.78 6.12 4.91
CA ILE A 284 -3.44 5.27 6.08
C ILE A 284 -4.56 5.35 7.12
N ARG A 285 -4.98 6.58 7.44
CA ARG A 285 -6.04 6.82 8.42
C ARG A 285 -7.37 6.21 7.98
N MET A 286 -7.76 6.38 6.72
CA MET A 286 -9.03 5.85 6.21
C MET A 286 -9.04 4.32 6.23
N GLN A 287 -7.98 3.68 5.74
CA GLN A 287 -7.85 2.22 5.72
C GLN A 287 -7.86 1.62 7.13
N PHE A 288 -7.19 2.28 8.08
CA PHE A 288 -7.22 1.90 9.50
C PHE A 288 -8.65 1.90 10.05
N TRP A 289 -9.40 2.98 9.87
CA TRP A 289 -10.74 3.08 10.44
C TRP A 289 -11.75 2.15 9.76
N GLN A 290 -11.63 1.99 8.44
CA GLN A 290 -12.47 1.05 7.68
C GLN A 290 -12.23 -0.40 8.14
N SER A 291 -10.97 -0.83 8.22
CA SER A 291 -10.64 -2.19 8.69
C SER A 291 -11.05 -2.43 10.15
N LEU A 292 -10.90 -1.44 11.03
CA LEU A 292 -11.37 -1.55 12.41
C LEU A 292 -12.88 -1.75 12.47
N ALA A 293 -13.64 -0.97 11.68
CA ALA A 293 -15.09 -1.05 11.63
C ALA A 293 -15.61 -2.40 11.13
N PHE A 294 -14.83 -3.12 10.32
CA PHE A 294 -15.17 -4.45 9.81
C PHE A 294 -14.57 -5.60 10.63
N GLY A 295 -13.99 -5.31 11.80
CA GLY A 295 -13.62 -6.33 12.78
C GLY A 295 -12.15 -6.75 12.80
N SER A 296 -11.24 -5.93 12.23
CA SER A 296 -9.81 -6.21 12.29
C SER A 296 -9.33 -6.35 13.73
N LYS A 297 -8.47 -7.36 13.96
CA LYS A 297 -7.90 -7.71 15.28
C LYS A 297 -6.44 -7.34 15.42
N GLY A 298 -5.86 -6.67 14.42
CA GLY A 298 -4.44 -6.32 14.40
C GLY A 298 -4.05 -5.48 13.18
N TYR A 299 -2.92 -4.78 13.29
CA TYR A 299 -2.32 -4.04 12.18
C TYR A 299 -0.85 -4.41 12.04
N PHE A 300 -0.46 -4.74 10.83
CA PHE A 300 0.94 -4.96 10.47
C PHE A 300 1.25 -4.08 9.28
N TYR A 301 1.86 -2.92 9.52
CA TYR A 301 2.24 -2.04 8.42
C TYR A 301 3.35 -2.68 7.61
N PHE A 302 3.20 -2.70 6.29
CA PHE A 302 4.27 -3.12 5.39
C PHE A 302 4.95 -1.89 4.82
N MET A 303 6.26 -1.74 5.06
CA MET A 303 7.11 -0.68 4.48
C MET A 303 6.65 0.74 4.85
N THR A 304 6.55 1.03 6.14
CA THR A 304 6.50 2.41 6.62
C THR A 304 7.79 3.09 6.16
N ASP A 305 7.65 4.09 5.28
CA ASP A 305 8.66 4.84 4.50
C ASP A 305 9.81 4.08 3.79
N GLY A 306 9.65 3.93 2.46
CA GLY A 306 10.71 4.30 1.50
C GLY A 306 11.21 3.27 0.50
N SER A 307 11.06 1.96 0.70
CA SER A 307 11.65 0.99 -0.24
C SER A 307 10.66 -0.05 -0.74
N ILE A 308 10.57 -0.16 -2.06
CA ILE A 308 9.69 -1.09 -2.79
C ILE A 308 10.25 -2.51 -2.68
N ALA A 309 9.51 -3.42 -2.04
CA ALA A 309 10.04 -4.75 -1.76
C ALA A 309 9.80 -5.82 -2.85
N TRP A 310 9.01 -5.63 -3.92
CA TRP A 310 8.87 -6.76 -4.87
C TRP A 310 8.71 -6.55 -6.38
N THR A 311 9.46 -5.64 -7.00
CA THR A 311 9.92 -5.94 -8.36
C THR A 311 11.18 -6.79 -8.29
N ARG A 312 10.97 -8.11 -8.21
CA ARG A 312 11.94 -9.21 -8.41
C ARG A 312 13.41 -8.83 -8.26
N GLY A 313 13.83 -8.84 -7.00
CA GLY A 313 15.22 -9.01 -6.65
C GLY A 313 15.49 -8.61 -5.21
N ARG A 314 15.96 -9.58 -4.42
CA ARG A 314 16.31 -9.40 -3.01
C ARG A 314 17.61 -8.57 -2.96
N ASP A 315 17.52 -7.29 -2.56
CA ASP A 315 18.43 -6.51 -1.69
C ASP A 315 18.74 -5.06 -2.15
N GLY A 316 18.19 -4.05 -1.42
CA GLY A 316 18.65 -2.63 -1.36
C GLY A 316 17.51 -1.62 -1.60
N LEU A 317 17.34 -0.47 -0.93
CA LEU A 317 18.10 0.33 0.04
C LEU A 317 17.16 0.97 1.10
N LEU A 318 17.74 1.33 2.25
CA LEU A 318 17.30 2.22 3.35
C LEU A 318 15.83 2.41 3.79
N ASN A 319 15.44 1.46 4.65
CA ASN A 319 15.02 1.57 6.06
C ASN A 319 14.19 2.79 6.56
N PRO A 320 13.02 2.55 7.20
CA PRO A 320 12.26 3.52 8.00
C PRO A 320 12.99 4.36 9.06
N LEU A 321 14.22 4.00 9.38
CA LEU A 321 15.00 4.67 10.42
C LEU A 321 15.62 5.99 9.96
N LEU A 322 15.63 6.31 8.65
CA LEU A 322 16.09 7.62 8.18
C LEU A 322 15.12 8.76 8.50
N ARG A 323 13.81 8.47 8.56
CA ARG A 323 12.79 9.48 8.84
C ARG A 323 11.63 8.95 9.71
N PRO A 324 11.91 8.45 10.92
CA PRO A 324 10.90 7.89 11.81
C PRO A 324 9.90 8.92 12.36
N ASN A 325 10.06 10.21 12.03
CA ASN A 325 9.16 11.32 12.40
C ASN A 325 8.44 11.92 11.17
N GLY A 326 8.50 11.26 10.01
CA GLY A 326 7.75 11.67 8.83
C GLY A 326 6.23 11.68 9.06
N MET A 327 5.47 12.35 8.19
CA MET A 327 4.02 12.50 8.36
C MET A 327 3.26 11.17 8.46
N GLN A 328 3.76 10.11 7.81
CA GLN A 328 3.20 8.76 7.92
C GLN A 328 3.46 8.14 9.29
N TRP A 329 4.70 8.21 9.79
CA TRP A 329 5.05 7.72 11.13
C TRP A 329 4.30 8.44 12.24
N ASP A 330 4.18 9.77 12.17
CA ASP A 330 3.36 10.55 13.11
C ASP A 330 1.90 10.11 13.06
N GLN A 331 1.36 9.85 11.86
CA GLN A 331 0.00 9.33 11.72
C GLN A 331 -0.13 7.91 12.30
N ILE A 332 0.82 7.03 12.06
CA ILE A 332 0.86 5.67 12.62
C ILE A 332 0.96 5.75 14.15
N GLY A 333 1.81 6.62 14.70
CA GLY A 333 1.94 6.82 16.13
C GLY A 333 0.65 7.31 16.79
N LYS A 334 -0.10 8.20 16.12
CA LYS A 334 -1.43 8.63 16.57
C LYS A 334 -2.44 7.47 16.60
N LEU A 335 -2.44 6.63 15.56
CA LEU A 335 -3.33 5.47 15.47
C LEU A 335 -2.93 4.37 16.47
N GLY A 336 -1.64 4.10 16.61
CA GLY A 336 -1.05 3.15 17.55
C GLY A 336 -1.39 3.49 18.98
N SER A 337 -1.20 4.75 19.39
CA SER A 337 -1.59 5.24 20.72
C SER A 337 -3.07 4.99 21.04
N LEU A 338 -3.95 5.22 20.07
CA LEU A 338 -5.38 4.98 20.23
C LEU A 338 -5.71 3.49 20.33
N ILE A 339 -5.24 2.69 19.36
CA ILE A 339 -5.69 1.30 19.22
C ILE A 339 -5.04 0.38 20.24
N GLN A 340 -3.83 0.67 20.70
CA GLN A 340 -3.24 -0.10 21.78
C GLN A 340 -3.97 0.12 23.11
N ALA A 341 -4.62 1.27 23.28
CA ALA A 341 -5.43 1.57 24.45
C ALA A 341 -6.81 0.91 24.39
N ILE A 342 -7.51 1.05 23.26
CA ILE A 342 -8.92 0.64 23.12
C ILE A 342 -9.05 -0.80 22.59
N GLY A 343 -8.15 -1.19 21.69
CA GLY A 343 -8.21 -2.45 20.95
C GLY A 343 -8.29 -3.72 21.81
N PRO A 344 -7.55 -3.86 22.93
CA PRO A 344 -7.66 -5.04 23.81
C PRO A 344 -9.09 -5.36 24.22
N SER A 345 -9.87 -4.32 24.57
CA SER A 345 -11.26 -4.47 25.00
C SER A 345 -12.23 -4.85 23.86
N MET A 346 -11.78 -4.81 22.60
CA MET A 346 -12.54 -5.12 21.39
C MET A 346 -12.19 -6.49 20.79
N LEU A 347 -11.19 -7.20 21.32
CA LEU A 347 -10.69 -8.44 20.74
C LEU A 347 -11.76 -9.54 20.67
N ASP A 348 -12.63 -9.62 21.66
CA ASP A 348 -13.74 -10.59 21.73
C ASP A 348 -15.06 -10.10 21.11
N ALA A 349 -15.08 -8.92 20.48
CA ALA A 349 -16.26 -8.36 19.82
C ALA A 349 -16.26 -8.59 18.30
N TRP A 350 -17.37 -9.03 17.72
CA TRP A 350 -17.46 -9.49 16.33
C TRP A 350 -18.38 -8.61 15.46
N PRO A 351 -18.14 -8.52 14.14
CA PRO A 351 -19.00 -7.75 13.25
C PRO A 351 -20.48 -8.17 13.34
N ASP A 352 -21.34 -7.26 13.79
CA ASP A 352 -22.79 -7.48 13.81
C ASP A 352 -23.43 -6.97 12.52
N MET A 353 -23.44 -7.85 11.51
CA MET A 353 -24.02 -7.56 10.20
C MET A 353 -25.56 -7.57 10.18
N LYS A 354 -26.21 -7.99 11.28
CA LYS A 354 -27.68 -8.08 11.34
C LYS A 354 -28.34 -6.76 11.68
N ARG A 355 -27.60 -5.85 12.33
CA ARG A 355 -28.10 -4.54 12.73
C ARG A 355 -27.42 -3.46 11.90
N SER A 356 -28.17 -2.42 11.57
CA SER A 356 -27.65 -1.23 10.90
C SER A 356 -28.04 0.01 11.69
N LEU A 357 -27.16 1.01 11.67
CA LEU A 357 -27.44 2.33 12.20
C LEU A 357 -28.03 3.19 11.09
N LYS A 358 -29.00 4.04 11.43
CA LYS A 358 -29.41 5.10 10.51
C LYS A 358 -28.40 6.24 10.62
N ILE A 359 -27.78 6.56 9.50
CA ILE A 359 -26.79 7.63 9.38
C ILE A 359 -27.33 8.64 8.39
N ASP A 360 -27.50 9.86 8.85
CA ASP A 360 -27.96 11.02 8.10
C ASP A 360 -26.75 11.91 7.81
N CYS A 361 -26.23 11.81 6.59
CA CYS A 361 -25.08 12.57 6.12
C CYS A 361 -25.18 12.79 4.62
N ASP A 362 -24.38 13.76 4.14
CA ASP A 362 -24.25 14.00 2.72
C ASP A 362 -23.66 12.78 1.99
N GLN A 363 -23.95 12.69 0.70
CA GLN A 363 -23.35 11.70 -0.20
C GLN A 363 -22.04 12.26 -0.75
N MET A 364 -21.12 11.37 -1.11
CA MET A 364 -19.97 11.70 -1.93
C MET A 364 -20.03 10.94 -3.25
N VAL A 365 -19.52 11.60 -4.28
CA VAL A 365 -19.35 11.02 -5.60
C VAL A 365 -17.86 11.09 -5.92
N HIS A 366 -17.23 9.92 -5.95
CA HIS A 366 -15.86 9.70 -6.39
C HIS A 366 -15.91 8.72 -7.58
N PRO A 367 -15.00 8.83 -8.58
CA PRO A 367 -15.03 7.94 -9.76
C PRO A 367 -15.06 6.43 -9.43
N ALA A 368 -14.47 6.04 -8.30
CA ALA A 368 -14.44 4.66 -7.82
C ALA A 368 -15.45 4.34 -6.70
N PHE A 369 -16.23 5.31 -6.20
CA PHE A 369 -17.20 5.11 -5.13
C PHE A 369 -18.25 6.21 -5.09
N SER A 370 -19.53 5.82 -5.09
CA SER A 370 -20.64 6.69 -4.75
C SER A 370 -21.34 6.13 -3.52
N GLY A 371 -21.50 6.95 -2.48
CA GLY A 371 -22.11 6.52 -1.23
C GLY A 371 -22.01 7.56 -0.12
N PRO A 372 -22.39 7.21 1.11
CA PRO A 372 -22.44 8.16 2.21
C PRO A 372 -21.03 8.61 2.60
N GLN A 373 -20.87 9.91 2.88
CA GLN A 373 -19.61 10.48 3.37
C GLN A 373 -19.20 9.92 4.73
N MET A 374 -20.16 9.46 5.54
CA MET A 374 -19.95 8.85 6.85
C MET A 374 -20.49 7.42 6.85
N ASN A 375 -19.80 6.52 7.51
CA ASN A 375 -20.30 5.16 7.73
C ASN A 375 -19.92 4.65 9.12
N ALA A 376 -20.52 3.53 9.53
CA ALA A 376 -20.21 2.91 10.81
C ALA A 376 -20.26 1.38 10.73
N GLY A 377 -19.35 0.74 11.46
CA GLY A 377 -19.40 -0.69 11.76
C GLY A 377 -19.79 -0.92 13.22
N ILE A 378 -20.53 -2.00 13.47
CA ILE A 378 -20.91 -2.44 14.82
C ILE A 378 -20.14 -3.73 15.13
N LEU A 379 -19.40 -3.72 16.23
CA LEU A 379 -18.75 -4.92 16.77
C LEU A 379 -19.40 -5.26 18.11
N ALA A 380 -19.88 -6.48 18.31
CA ALA A 380 -20.56 -6.87 19.54
C ALA A 380 -19.96 -8.14 20.14
N THR A 381 -19.89 -8.21 21.47
CA THR A 381 -19.60 -9.46 22.16
C THR A 381 -20.74 -10.46 21.95
N LYS A 382 -20.46 -11.74 22.13
CA LYS A 382 -21.44 -12.84 21.98
C LYS A 382 -22.72 -12.63 22.80
N ASP A 383 -22.55 -12.21 24.05
CA ASP A 383 -23.63 -11.86 24.98
C ASP A 383 -24.24 -10.47 24.74
N ARG A 384 -23.66 -9.68 23.83
CA ARG A 384 -24.03 -8.31 23.46
C ARG A 384 -23.98 -7.31 24.62
N THR A 385 -23.27 -7.63 25.70
CA THR A 385 -23.08 -6.73 26.84
C THR A 385 -22.17 -5.56 26.52
N ARG A 386 -21.26 -5.73 25.55
CA ARG A 386 -20.44 -4.67 24.97
C ARG A 386 -20.67 -4.61 23.47
N GLN A 387 -21.01 -3.41 22.99
CA GLN A 387 -21.20 -3.15 21.57
C GLN A 387 -20.39 -1.91 21.20
N PHE A 388 -19.35 -2.09 20.40
CA PHE A 388 -18.52 -1.03 19.89
C PHE A 388 -19.08 -0.52 18.56
N VAL A 389 -19.18 0.79 18.41
CA VAL A 389 -19.57 1.44 17.16
C VAL A 389 -18.38 2.23 16.65
N VAL A 390 -17.81 1.80 15.53
CA VAL A 390 -16.68 2.44 14.88
C VAL A 390 -17.21 3.28 13.73
N VAL A 391 -17.22 4.59 13.92
CA VAL A 391 -17.69 5.55 12.92
C VAL A 391 -16.49 6.08 12.15
N PHE A 392 -16.60 6.22 10.84
CA PHE A 392 -15.52 6.71 9.99
C PHE A 392 -15.99 7.57 8.82
N SER A 393 -15.10 8.45 8.36
CA SER A 393 -15.28 9.32 7.20
C SER A 393 -14.70 8.67 5.95
N ASN A 394 -15.44 8.81 4.85
CA ASN A 394 -15.04 8.44 3.49
C ASN A 394 -14.44 9.64 2.72
N LEU A 395 -14.42 10.85 3.31
CA LEU A 395 -13.83 12.04 2.68
C LEU A 395 -12.33 12.15 3.02
N LEU A 396 -11.47 12.13 2.00
CA LEU A 396 -10.02 12.18 2.18
C LEU A 396 -9.47 13.57 2.54
N LYS A 397 -10.16 14.65 2.13
CA LYS A 397 -9.63 16.03 2.22
C LYS A 397 -10.44 16.98 3.10
N GLU A 398 -11.68 16.61 3.40
CA GLU A 398 -12.66 17.49 4.06
C GLU A 398 -13.24 16.83 5.30
N ASN A 399 -13.68 17.64 6.24
CA ASN A 399 -14.38 17.13 7.42
C ASN A 399 -15.77 16.64 7.02
N THR A 400 -16.21 15.53 7.60
CA THR A 400 -17.56 15.01 7.39
C THR A 400 -18.45 15.38 8.57
N THR A 401 -19.61 15.95 8.27
CA THR A 401 -20.66 16.18 9.28
C THR A 401 -21.80 15.19 9.06
N GLY A 402 -22.36 14.67 10.14
CA GLY A 402 -23.49 13.76 10.05
C GLY A 402 -24.18 13.55 11.39
N ARG A 403 -25.30 12.84 11.36
CA ARG A 403 -26.07 12.44 12.53
C ARG A 403 -26.30 10.94 12.52
N ILE A 404 -26.06 10.29 13.65
CA ILE A 404 -26.24 8.84 13.80
C ILE A 404 -27.34 8.58 14.83
N ASP A 405 -28.30 7.74 14.46
CA ASP A 405 -29.38 7.27 15.33
C ASP A 405 -28.96 5.96 16.03
N PHE A 406 -28.84 6.01 17.35
CA PHE A 406 -28.45 4.87 18.20
C PHE A 406 -29.64 4.13 18.82
N SER A 407 -30.88 4.54 18.55
CA SER A 407 -32.10 3.96 19.14
C SER A 407 -32.18 2.43 18.97
N ALA A 408 -31.69 1.90 17.85
CA ALA A 408 -31.69 0.46 17.58
C ALA A 408 -30.79 -0.36 18.53
N LEU A 409 -29.80 0.27 19.16
CA LEU A 409 -28.78 -0.36 20.01
C LEU A 409 -28.97 -0.08 21.50
N LEU A 410 -29.64 1.01 21.87
CA LEU A 410 -29.88 1.42 23.25
C LEU A 410 -31.13 0.74 23.80
N ARG A 411 -30.95 -0.44 24.39
CA ARG A 411 -32.01 -1.20 25.08
C ARG A 411 -31.69 -1.31 26.57
N ASP A 412 -32.72 -1.37 27.40
CA ASP A 412 -32.72 -1.65 28.86
C ASP A 412 -31.36 -1.52 29.57
N GLY A 413 -31.07 -0.33 30.12
CA GLY A 413 -29.92 -0.07 30.97
C GLY A 413 -28.59 0.17 30.25
N LEU A 414 -28.54 0.04 28.92
CA LEU A 414 -27.37 0.37 28.11
C LEU A 414 -27.28 1.89 27.87
N GLN A 415 -26.06 2.43 27.89
CA GLN A 415 -25.74 3.83 27.65
C GLN A 415 -24.61 3.93 26.62
N LEU A 416 -24.53 5.09 25.94
CA LEU A 416 -23.46 5.38 24.98
C LEU A 416 -22.29 6.09 25.68
N TYR A 417 -21.07 5.66 25.37
CA TYR A 417 -19.84 6.22 25.87
C TYR A 417 -18.84 6.53 24.75
N ASP A 418 -18.13 7.65 24.87
CA ASP A 418 -17.00 8.01 24.01
C ASP A 418 -15.77 7.25 24.50
N MET A 419 -15.19 6.36 23.68
CA MET A 419 -14.02 5.57 24.09
C MET A 419 -12.72 6.37 24.07
N HIS A 420 -12.69 7.53 23.40
CA HIS A 420 -11.53 8.41 23.42
C HIS A 420 -11.55 9.29 24.68
N LYS A 421 -12.71 9.85 25.04
CA LYS A 421 -12.85 10.70 26.24
C LYS A 421 -13.07 9.90 27.52
N LEU A 422 -13.53 8.65 27.40
CA LEU A 422 -13.96 7.80 28.51
C LEU A 422 -15.08 8.44 29.33
N GLU A 423 -16.07 8.99 28.63
CA GLU A 423 -17.20 9.72 29.21
C GLU A 423 -18.54 9.26 28.61
N ARG A 424 -19.61 9.39 29.39
CA ARG A 424 -20.99 9.14 28.92
C ARG A 424 -21.41 10.24 27.95
N ILE A 425 -22.11 9.84 26.89
CA ILE A 425 -22.76 10.75 25.95
C ILE A 425 -24.27 10.77 26.22
N ASP A 426 -24.81 11.97 26.41
CA ASP A 426 -26.25 12.18 26.58
C ASP A 426 -26.89 12.49 25.21
N LEU A 427 -27.66 11.53 24.68
CA LEU A 427 -28.22 11.58 23.32
C LEU A 427 -29.58 12.27 23.18
N GLY A 428 -30.09 12.87 24.25
CA GLY A 428 -31.42 13.49 24.27
C GLY A 428 -32.56 12.52 23.95
N ASP A 429 -33.76 13.06 23.71
CA ASP A 429 -34.97 12.24 23.52
C ASP A 429 -35.01 11.51 22.17
N ASP A 430 -34.36 12.06 21.15
CA ASP A 430 -34.32 11.46 19.80
C ASP A 430 -33.23 10.38 19.64
N GLN A 431 -32.41 10.16 20.68
CA GLN A 431 -31.34 9.16 20.73
C GLN A 431 -30.32 9.31 19.58
N THR A 432 -30.13 10.54 19.08
CA THR A 432 -29.21 10.81 17.98
C THR A 432 -27.96 11.56 18.42
N LEU A 433 -26.83 11.26 17.76
CA LEU A 433 -25.57 11.96 17.97
C LEU A 433 -25.17 12.73 16.71
N ARG A 434 -24.95 14.04 16.84
CA ARG A 434 -24.34 14.85 15.79
C ARG A 434 -22.82 14.80 15.90
N LEU A 435 -22.15 14.54 14.77
CA LEU A 435 -20.72 14.30 14.71
C LEU A 435 -20.06 15.13 13.62
N ILE A 436 -18.84 15.57 13.91
CA ILE A 436 -17.91 16.15 12.95
C ILE A 436 -16.65 15.30 12.97
N LEU A 437 -16.42 14.54 11.90
CA LEU A 437 -15.20 13.75 11.71
C LEU A 437 -14.20 14.55 10.90
N LYS A 438 -12.93 14.51 11.29
CA LYS A 438 -11.85 15.03 10.46
C LYS A 438 -11.78 14.25 9.14
N ALA A 439 -11.14 14.82 8.12
CA ALA A 439 -10.83 14.11 6.87
C ALA A 439 -10.19 12.74 7.14
N ALA A 440 -10.77 11.70 6.54
CA ALA A 440 -10.43 10.28 6.73
C ALA A 440 -10.42 9.82 8.20
N GLY A 441 -11.05 10.58 9.09
CA GLY A 441 -11.05 10.35 10.53
C GLY A 441 -12.12 9.35 10.94
N GLY A 442 -12.05 8.94 12.20
CA GLY A 442 -13.02 8.06 12.81
C GLY A 442 -13.03 8.18 14.32
N GLN A 443 -13.99 7.51 14.94
CA GLN A 443 -14.19 7.49 16.37
C GLN A 443 -14.81 6.16 16.82
N VAL A 444 -14.47 5.73 18.02
CA VAL A 444 -15.03 4.52 18.64
C VAL A 444 -15.97 4.93 19.77
N TYR A 445 -17.17 4.39 19.74
CA TYR A 445 -18.13 4.47 20.84
C TYR A 445 -18.35 3.09 21.44
N LEU A 446 -18.71 3.05 22.71
CA LEU A 446 -19.11 1.83 23.40
C LEU A 446 -20.53 1.98 23.93
N ILE A 447 -21.35 0.97 23.69
CA ILE A 447 -22.67 0.81 24.27
C ILE A 447 -22.60 -0.36 25.23
N CYS A 448 -22.79 -0.06 26.52
CA CYS A 448 -22.77 -1.04 27.60
C CYS A 448 -23.50 -0.51 28.84
N THR A 449 -23.58 -1.30 29.90
CA THR A 449 -24.07 -0.82 31.21
C THR A 449 -23.02 0.02 31.93
N PRO A 450 -23.39 0.92 32.87
CA PRO A 450 -22.44 1.70 33.64
C PRO A 450 -21.38 0.86 34.39
N GLN A 451 -21.76 -0.31 34.89
CA GLN A 451 -20.84 -1.23 35.58
C GLN A 451 -19.82 -1.84 34.62
N THR A 452 -20.25 -2.19 33.41
CA THR A 452 -19.36 -2.71 32.36
C THR A 452 -18.43 -1.61 31.88
N PHE A 453 -18.95 -0.39 31.70
CA PHE A 453 -18.16 0.76 31.31
C PHE A 453 -17.04 1.05 32.31
N SER A 454 -17.30 0.99 33.62
CA SER A 454 -16.27 1.20 34.64
C SER A 454 -15.08 0.25 34.45
N LYS A 455 -15.34 -1.04 34.19
CA LYS A 455 -14.28 -2.04 33.99
C LYS A 455 -13.48 -1.77 32.72
N VAL A 456 -14.17 -1.49 31.62
CA VAL A 456 -13.53 -1.16 30.33
C VAL A 456 -12.73 0.13 30.45
N CYS A 457 -13.24 1.13 31.17
CA CYS A 457 -12.55 2.39 31.41
C CYS A 457 -11.24 2.19 32.16
N ASP A 458 -11.24 1.36 33.21
CA ASP A 458 -10.02 1.04 33.96
C ASP A 458 -9.00 0.26 33.10
N GLU A 459 -9.47 -0.68 32.27
CA GLU A 459 -8.65 -1.42 31.31
C GLU A 459 -8.01 -0.50 30.26
N VAL A 460 -8.81 0.37 29.63
CA VAL A 460 -8.30 1.34 28.65
C VAL A 460 -7.29 2.29 29.28
N ARG A 461 -7.56 2.79 30.50
CA ARG A 461 -6.62 3.67 31.22
C ARG A 461 -5.31 2.96 31.54
N MET A 462 -5.36 1.70 31.96
CA MET A 462 -4.16 0.86 32.16
C MET A 462 -3.33 0.79 30.88
N HIS A 463 -3.94 0.54 29.73
CA HIS A 463 -3.25 0.44 28.46
C HIS A 463 -2.72 1.79 27.93
N GLN A 464 -3.39 2.91 28.24
CA GLN A 464 -2.91 4.27 27.90
C GLN A 464 -1.56 4.64 28.55
N VAL A 465 -1.15 3.95 29.61
CA VAL A 465 0.13 4.20 30.30
C VAL A 465 1.33 3.70 29.48
N ARG A 466 1.16 2.65 28.67
CA ARG A 466 2.26 1.96 27.98
C ARG A 466 3.13 2.92 27.14
N LEU A 467 2.53 3.61 26.18
CA LEU A 467 3.29 4.40 25.21
C LEU A 467 4.04 5.57 25.88
N PRO A 468 3.41 6.37 26.77
CA PRO A 468 4.13 7.36 27.56
C PRO A 468 5.30 6.77 28.36
N ARG A 469 5.10 5.62 29.01
CA ARG A 469 6.15 4.94 29.78
C ARG A 469 7.33 4.52 28.91
N VAL A 470 7.08 3.88 27.77
CA VAL A 470 8.13 3.46 26.81
C VAL A 470 8.91 4.68 26.33
N ARG A 471 8.23 5.74 25.85
CA ARG A 471 8.87 6.98 25.39
C ARG A 471 9.69 7.65 26.48
N ALA A 472 9.14 7.73 27.69
CA ALA A 472 9.83 8.31 28.84
C ALA A 472 11.05 7.48 29.26
N SER A 473 10.96 6.15 29.22
CA SER A 473 12.05 5.24 29.56
C SER A 473 13.25 5.44 28.62
N VAL A 474 12.99 5.33 27.31
CA VAL A 474 13.99 5.55 26.25
C VAL A 474 14.62 6.93 26.37
N ALA A 475 13.78 7.98 26.48
CA ALA A 475 14.28 9.34 26.58
C ALA A 475 15.13 9.56 27.84
N ARG A 476 14.70 9.01 28.98
CA ARG A 476 15.40 9.10 30.27
C ARG A 476 16.74 8.38 30.21
N GLU A 477 16.78 7.17 29.67
CA GLU A 477 18.00 6.38 29.53
C GLU A 477 19.04 7.13 28.71
N HIS A 478 18.68 7.59 27.51
CA HIS A 478 19.60 8.33 26.64
C HIS A 478 20.04 9.67 27.25
N ALA A 479 19.15 10.35 27.97
CA ALA A 479 19.51 11.56 28.70
C ALA A 479 20.49 11.28 29.84
N GLY A 480 20.30 10.19 30.58
CA GLY A 480 21.15 9.77 31.70
C GLY A 480 22.57 9.40 31.30
N GLN A 481 22.80 9.05 30.04
CA GLN A 481 24.14 8.81 29.50
C GLN A 481 24.93 10.12 29.28
N CYS A 482 24.27 11.28 29.33
CA CYS A 482 24.90 12.59 29.17
C CYS A 482 25.16 13.26 30.53
N SER A 483 26.43 13.47 30.88
CA SER A 483 26.85 14.11 32.13
C SER A 483 26.34 15.54 32.33
N ASP A 484 26.05 16.25 31.24
CA ASP A 484 25.64 17.67 31.27
C ASP A 484 24.13 17.85 31.46
N VAL A 485 23.35 16.76 31.40
CA VAL A 485 21.89 16.79 31.56
C VAL A 485 21.53 16.63 33.05
N HIS A 486 20.82 17.60 33.62
CA HIS A 486 20.38 17.53 35.01
C HIS A 486 19.16 16.62 35.18
N MET A 487 19.36 15.45 35.80
CA MET A 487 18.33 14.39 35.87
C MET A 487 17.54 14.32 37.19
N LYS A 488 17.76 15.24 38.15
CA LYS A 488 17.11 15.15 39.47
C LYS A 488 15.58 15.15 39.38
N GLN A 489 15.00 16.18 38.77
CA GLN A 489 13.55 16.30 38.60
C GLN A 489 12.97 15.16 37.74
N VAL A 490 13.71 14.70 36.74
CA VAL A 490 13.33 13.57 35.87
C VAL A 490 13.18 12.30 36.68
N ASN A 491 14.15 11.99 37.54
CA ASN A 491 14.13 10.80 38.38
C ASN A 491 13.04 10.87 39.46
N GLU A 492 12.82 12.04 40.08
CA GLU A 492 11.72 12.25 41.04
C GLU A 492 10.35 12.01 40.39
N LEU A 493 10.12 12.52 39.18
CA LEU A 493 8.88 12.28 38.43
C LEU A 493 8.72 10.81 38.01
N TRP A 494 9.81 10.14 37.65
CA TRP A 494 9.80 8.71 37.31
C TRP A 494 9.41 7.85 38.51
N GLU A 495 9.98 8.12 39.69
CA GLU A 495 9.61 7.42 40.93
C GLU A 495 8.14 7.66 41.29
N GLN A 496 7.64 8.89 41.14
CA GLN A 496 6.22 9.19 41.34
C GLN A 496 5.33 8.42 40.36
N ALA A 497 5.74 8.31 39.09
CA ALA A 497 5.00 7.56 38.07
C ALA A 497 4.89 6.08 38.44
N LEU A 498 5.99 5.47 38.91
CA LEU A 498 6.00 4.08 39.41
C LEU A 498 5.06 3.91 40.60
N ILE A 499 5.12 4.80 41.59
CA ILE A 499 4.23 4.74 42.78
C ILE A 499 2.75 4.87 42.38
N ALA A 500 2.43 5.75 41.43
CA ALA A 500 1.07 5.89 40.93
C ALA A 500 0.60 4.62 40.21
N GLN A 501 1.47 4.02 39.40
CA GLN A 501 1.21 2.77 38.70
C GLN A 501 0.98 1.60 39.66
N ASP A 502 1.80 1.46 40.71
CA ASP A 502 1.67 0.42 41.73
C ASP A 502 0.36 0.55 42.52
N LYS A 503 -0.14 1.77 42.69
CA LYS A 503 -1.44 2.09 43.29
C LYS A 503 -2.61 1.94 42.31
N GLN A 504 -2.36 1.56 41.06
CA GLN A 504 -3.34 1.50 39.98
C GLN A 504 -4.03 2.85 39.68
N ASP A 505 -3.37 3.97 40.01
CA ASP A 505 -3.78 5.31 39.60
C ASP A 505 -3.24 5.58 38.19
N TRP A 506 -3.91 4.98 37.20
CA TRP A 506 -3.47 5.02 35.80
C TRP A 506 -3.46 6.42 35.20
N ILE A 507 -4.35 7.31 35.65
CA ILE A 507 -4.42 8.70 35.18
C ILE A 507 -3.18 9.45 35.65
N ALA A 508 -2.86 9.36 36.95
CA ALA A 508 -1.66 9.98 37.49
C ALA A 508 -0.39 9.38 36.88
N ALA A 509 -0.30 8.04 36.78
CA ALA A 509 0.85 7.36 36.19
C ALA A 509 1.11 7.84 34.75
N ARG A 510 0.08 7.89 33.91
CA ARG A 510 0.18 8.41 32.54
C ARG A 510 0.71 9.85 32.52
N SER A 511 0.07 10.74 33.27
CA SER A 511 0.44 12.16 33.32
C SER A 511 1.87 12.37 33.82
N LEU A 512 2.33 11.55 34.77
CA LEU A 512 3.68 11.61 35.31
C LEU A 512 4.72 11.11 34.29
N TYR A 513 4.45 10.04 33.55
CA TYR A 513 5.34 9.62 32.45
C TYR A 513 5.41 10.64 31.32
N GLU A 514 4.29 11.27 30.95
CA GLU A 514 4.29 12.38 29.99
C GLU A 514 5.14 13.57 30.52
N SER A 515 5.06 13.85 31.84
CA SER A 515 5.86 14.88 32.50
C SER A 515 7.36 14.54 32.54
N VAL A 516 7.72 13.26 32.74
CA VAL A 516 9.11 12.78 32.62
C VAL A 516 9.67 13.11 31.24
N LEU A 517 8.94 12.77 30.17
CA LEU A 517 9.37 13.05 28.80
C LEU A 517 9.53 14.55 28.55
N MET A 518 8.59 15.37 29.03
CA MET A 518 8.67 16.83 28.92
C MET A 518 9.90 17.39 29.64
N GLU A 519 10.17 16.95 30.87
CA GLU A 519 11.31 17.43 31.65
C GLU A 519 12.65 16.95 31.06
N VAL A 520 12.72 15.73 30.50
CA VAL A 520 13.89 15.27 29.73
C VAL A 520 14.16 16.18 28.55
N ASN A 521 13.13 16.51 27.75
CA ASN A 521 13.29 17.38 26.59
C ASN A 521 13.73 18.79 26.99
N LYS A 522 13.18 19.32 28.09
CA LYS A 522 13.59 20.60 28.67
C LYS A 522 15.06 20.57 29.12
N ALA A 523 15.49 19.51 29.82
CA ALA A 523 16.87 19.37 30.25
C ALA A 523 17.83 19.25 29.05
N LYS A 524 17.49 18.44 28.02
CA LYS A 524 18.26 18.34 26.77
C LYS A 524 18.37 19.68 26.05
N SER A 525 17.29 20.46 25.99
CA SER A 525 17.27 21.75 25.28
C SER A 525 18.23 22.78 25.85
N GLN A 526 18.62 22.65 27.13
CA GLN A 526 19.60 23.51 27.79
C GLN A 526 21.04 23.18 27.38
N VAL A 527 21.28 22.00 26.79
CA VAL A 527 22.59 21.58 26.30
C VAL A 527 22.72 21.95 24.82
N THR A 528 23.35 23.10 24.55
CA THR A 528 23.52 23.67 23.20
C THR A 528 24.02 22.66 22.17
N TYR A 529 24.95 21.78 22.55
CA TYR A 529 25.53 20.81 21.62
C TYR A 529 24.57 19.67 21.27
N ILE A 530 23.72 19.21 22.19
CA ILE A 530 22.68 18.21 21.90
C ILE A 530 21.71 18.81 20.88
N THR A 531 21.15 19.99 21.17
CA THR A 531 20.22 20.69 20.28
C THR A 531 20.81 20.89 18.89
N ARG A 532 22.05 21.39 18.80
CA ARG A 532 22.72 21.59 17.51
C ARG A 532 22.92 20.27 16.75
N THR A 533 23.26 19.19 17.45
CA THR A 533 23.49 17.88 16.82
C THR A 533 22.18 17.34 16.26
N GLN A 534 21.10 17.38 17.06
CA GLN A 534 19.75 16.95 16.66
C GLN A 534 19.28 17.70 15.40
N THR A 535 19.40 19.02 15.37
CA THR A 535 18.97 19.84 14.22
C THR A 535 19.69 19.44 12.92
N VAL A 536 21.01 19.22 12.99
CA VAL A 536 21.80 18.82 11.80
C VAL A 536 21.49 17.38 11.40
N HIS A 537 21.31 16.49 12.38
CA HIS A 537 20.95 15.08 12.17
C HIS A 537 19.59 14.93 11.48
N ASP A 538 18.56 15.62 11.97
CA ASP A 538 17.22 15.62 11.38
C ASP A 538 17.27 16.14 9.93
N ARG A 539 18.01 17.23 9.70
CA ARG A 539 18.17 17.81 8.36
C ARG A 539 18.91 16.88 7.40
N LEU A 540 19.88 16.12 7.89
CA LEU A 540 20.57 15.09 7.10
C LEU A 540 19.62 13.96 6.71
N GLY A 541 18.77 13.50 7.65
CA GLY A 541 17.72 12.52 7.37
C GLY A 541 16.76 12.97 6.25
N ASP A 542 16.30 14.23 6.29
CA ASP A 542 15.45 14.80 5.25
C ASP A 542 16.12 14.75 3.86
N VAL A 543 17.37 15.23 3.75
CA VAL A 543 18.09 15.27 2.47
C VAL A 543 18.39 13.86 1.95
N LEU A 544 18.76 12.93 2.83
CA LEU A 544 19.02 11.53 2.44
C LEU A 544 17.77 10.83 1.92
N SER A 545 16.62 11.06 2.55
CA SER A 545 15.32 10.56 2.09
C SER A 545 14.96 11.13 0.72
N GLU A 546 15.14 12.44 0.52
CA GLU A 546 14.90 13.08 -0.78
C GLU A 546 15.84 12.54 -1.88
N MET A 547 17.11 12.27 -1.55
CA MET A 547 18.06 11.68 -2.49
C MET A 547 17.68 10.26 -2.90
N ASP A 548 17.16 9.44 -1.98
CA ASP A 548 16.71 8.08 -2.29
C ASP A 548 15.60 8.09 -3.34
N ASP A 549 14.58 8.95 -3.16
CA ASP A 549 13.51 9.18 -4.13
C ASP A 549 14.03 9.64 -5.51
N LEU A 550 15.08 10.47 -5.50
CA LEU A 550 15.72 10.96 -6.72
C LEU A 550 16.53 9.88 -7.44
N PHE A 551 17.22 8.99 -6.72
CA PHE A 551 17.96 7.88 -7.34
C PHE A 551 17.02 6.90 -8.03
N VAL A 552 15.88 6.58 -7.42
CA VAL A 552 14.84 5.79 -8.08
C VAL A 552 14.42 6.47 -9.38
N SER A 553 14.13 7.77 -9.33
CA SER A 553 13.78 8.51 -10.55
C SER A 553 14.89 8.50 -11.60
N TYR A 554 16.16 8.62 -11.19
CA TYR A 554 17.31 8.63 -12.08
C TYR A 554 17.51 7.27 -12.77
N SER A 555 17.24 6.18 -12.06
CA SER A 555 17.22 4.81 -12.57
C SER A 555 16.33 4.68 -13.81
N ASP A 556 15.09 5.14 -13.68
CA ASP A 556 14.04 4.92 -14.67
C ASP A 556 14.35 5.62 -16.01
N PHE A 557 15.06 6.76 -15.99
CA PHE A 557 15.41 7.50 -17.22
C PHE A 557 16.57 6.88 -18.01
N ASN A 558 17.44 6.08 -17.38
CA ASN A 558 18.65 5.56 -18.03
C ASN A 558 18.45 4.13 -18.56
N SER A 559 17.23 3.77 -18.96
CA SER A 559 16.78 2.43 -19.33
C SER A 559 17.44 1.83 -20.59
N ASP A 560 18.76 1.64 -20.57
CA ASP A 560 19.35 0.45 -21.18
C ASP A 560 18.94 -0.73 -20.30
N LYS A 561 18.03 -1.55 -20.84
CA LYS A 561 17.40 -2.69 -20.19
C LYS A 561 18.46 -3.66 -19.63
N SER A 562 18.90 -3.48 -18.38
CA SER A 562 19.34 -4.55 -17.46
C SER A 562 20.10 -4.10 -16.20
N HIS A 563 20.56 -2.84 -16.07
CA HIS A 563 21.66 -2.61 -15.12
C HIS A 563 21.64 -1.38 -14.22
N PHE A 564 20.55 -0.63 -14.09
CA PHE A 564 20.53 0.50 -13.16
C PHE A 564 19.37 0.45 -12.16
N LEU A 565 19.76 0.55 -10.88
CA LEU A 565 19.01 0.95 -9.67
C LEU A 565 17.66 0.27 -9.38
N GLY A 566 17.30 -0.79 -10.10
CA GLY A 566 16.53 -1.88 -9.51
C GLY A 566 17.49 -2.71 -8.67
N LEU A 567 17.59 -2.43 -7.37
CA LEU A 567 18.46 -3.08 -6.36
C LEU A 567 18.03 -4.54 -6.12
N GLY A 568 18.07 -5.32 -7.20
CA GLY A 568 17.46 -6.62 -7.33
C GLY A 568 18.46 -7.77 -7.32
N LYS A 569 19.74 -7.48 -7.29
CA LYS A 569 20.78 -8.49 -7.09
C LYS A 569 21.60 -8.09 -5.88
N ARG A 570 21.51 -8.91 -4.82
CA ARG A 570 22.43 -9.17 -3.68
C ARG A 570 23.90 -8.70 -3.74
N GLN A 571 24.40 -8.27 -4.89
CA GLN A 571 25.79 -7.95 -5.20
C GLN A 571 26.01 -6.50 -5.64
N GLU A 572 24.97 -5.67 -5.81
CA GLU A 572 25.09 -4.45 -6.61
C GLU A 572 25.31 -3.13 -5.86
N LEU A 573 24.90 -2.92 -4.59
CA LEU A 573 25.23 -1.65 -3.89
C LEU A 573 26.75 -1.44 -3.80
N SER A 574 27.47 -2.51 -3.46
CA SER A 574 28.93 -2.50 -3.46
C SER A 574 29.49 -2.35 -4.88
N ALA A 575 28.83 -2.91 -5.89
CA ALA A 575 29.24 -2.74 -7.29
C ALA A 575 29.08 -1.27 -7.74
N TYR A 576 27.95 -0.62 -7.46
CA TYR A 576 27.67 0.78 -7.82
C TYR A 576 28.53 1.78 -7.03
N ILE A 577 28.73 1.55 -5.73
CA ILE A 577 29.69 2.33 -4.91
C ILE A 577 31.10 2.24 -5.48
N ASN A 578 31.45 1.12 -6.12
CA ASN A 578 32.78 0.91 -6.69
C ASN A 578 32.84 1.22 -8.20
N ASP A 579 31.71 1.45 -8.86
CA ASP A 579 31.63 1.74 -10.28
C ASP A 579 31.75 3.24 -10.51
N THR A 580 32.98 3.67 -10.77
CA THR A 580 33.31 5.08 -11.06
C THR A 580 32.86 5.54 -12.45
N SER A 581 32.32 4.64 -13.29
CA SER A 581 31.87 4.99 -14.64
C SER A 581 30.49 5.66 -14.64
N LEU A 582 29.80 5.63 -13.50
CA LEU A 582 28.42 6.10 -13.40
C LEU A 582 28.36 7.61 -13.36
N PRO A 583 27.50 8.27 -14.15
CA PRO A 583 27.37 9.71 -14.11
C PRO A 583 26.90 10.22 -12.73
N ALA A 584 26.18 9.39 -11.97
CA ALA A 584 25.72 9.68 -10.61
C ALA A 584 26.67 9.17 -9.49
N HIS A 585 27.88 8.70 -9.82
CA HIS A 585 28.78 8.06 -8.85
C HIS A 585 29.09 8.96 -7.65
N GLU A 586 29.46 10.22 -7.86
CA GLU A 586 29.76 11.16 -6.77
C GLU A 586 28.58 11.34 -5.81
N GLN A 587 27.36 11.35 -6.35
CA GLN A 587 26.14 11.50 -5.55
C GLN A 587 25.87 10.23 -4.74
N ILE A 588 26.10 9.05 -5.30
CA ILE A 588 25.99 7.76 -4.61
C ILE A 588 26.98 7.69 -3.43
N ILE A 589 28.22 8.15 -3.63
CA ILE A 589 29.23 8.19 -2.57
C ILE A 589 28.85 9.18 -1.47
N ALA A 590 28.38 10.38 -1.82
CA ALA A 590 27.94 11.37 -0.85
C ALA A 590 26.75 10.86 -0.02
N TRP A 591 25.77 10.26 -0.68
CA TRP A 591 24.63 9.62 -0.02
C TRP A 591 25.09 8.51 0.93
N LYS A 592 25.92 7.56 0.47
CA LYS A 592 26.49 6.49 1.31
C LYS A 592 27.16 7.03 2.57
N ASN A 593 27.98 8.06 2.42
CA ASN A 593 28.68 8.70 3.54
C ASN A 593 27.70 9.40 4.50
N GLY A 594 26.66 10.04 3.96
CA GLY A 594 25.59 10.63 4.75
C GLY A 594 24.83 9.60 5.56
N VAL A 595 24.50 8.45 4.98
CA VAL A 595 23.81 7.33 5.64
C VAL A 595 24.66 6.77 6.78
N ALA A 596 25.93 6.52 6.51
CA ALA A 596 26.88 6.08 7.53
C ALA A 596 26.94 7.07 8.69
N ALA A 597 27.04 8.37 8.40
CA ALA A 597 27.08 9.42 9.40
C ALA A 597 25.78 9.54 10.19
N TYR A 598 24.63 9.37 9.54
CA TYR A 598 23.31 9.43 10.16
C TYR A 598 23.16 8.35 11.24
N PHE A 599 23.48 7.10 10.93
CA PHE A 599 23.39 6.00 11.91
C PHE A 599 24.48 6.06 12.98
N ASN A 600 25.72 6.39 12.60
CA ASN A 600 26.80 6.60 13.56
C ASN A 600 26.46 7.71 14.55
N ALA A 601 25.79 8.78 14.09
CA ALA A 601 25.29 9.82 14.97
C ALA A 601 24.22 9.30 15.91
N ILE A 602 23.21 8.54 15.46
CA ILE A 602 22.21 7.95 16.37
C ILE A 602 22.89 7.12 17.46
N ALA A 603 23.83 6.24 17.10
CA ALA A 603 24.59 5.44 18.05
C ALA A 603 25.37 6.30 19.07
N ALA A 604 26.12 7.30 18.60
CA ALA A 604 26.85 8.24 19.46
C ALA A 604 25.91 9.07 20.35
N MET A 605 24.73 9.41 19.81
CA MET A 605 23.68 10.15 20.49
C MET A 605 23.07 9.36 21.64
N ARG A 606 22.86 8.04 21.45
CA ARG A 606 22.44 7.11 22.52
C ARG A 606 23.47 7.12 23.64
N LYS A 607 24.76 7.01 23.30
CA LYS A 607 25.94 6.98 24.18
C LYS A 607 26.29 8.28 24.91
N GLY A 608 25.54 9.37 24.69
CA GLY A 608 25.81 10.67 25.32
C GLY A 608 27.01 11.45 24.74
N GLU A 609 27.49 11.10 23.55
CA GLU A 609 28.75 11.59 22.96
C GLU A 609 28.63 12.95 22.22
N TYR A 610 28.09 13.98 22.89
CA TYR A 610 27.87 15.32 22.30
C TYR A 610 28.89 16.38 22.74
N GLN A 611 29.81 16.01 23.63
CA GLN A 611 30.40 16.87 24.67
C GLN A 611 31.17 18.12 24.22
N ASN A 612 31.48 18.32 22.92
CA ASN A 612 32.20 19.49 22.44
C ASN A 612 31.74 20.01 21.06
N GLY A 613 30.58 19.57 20.57
CA GLY A 613 30.09 19.91 19.23
C GLY A 613 30.91 19.33 18.08
N LYS A 614 31.86 18.43 18.36
CA LYS A 614 32.65 17.70 17.35
C LYS A 614 31.72 16.90 16.42
N LEU A 615 30.78 16.16 17.00
CA LEU A 615 29.77 15.39 16.26
C LEU A 615 28.92 16.30 15.38
N ALA A 616 28.37 17.39 15.94
CA ALA A 616 27.60 18.38 15.18
C ALA A 616 28.39 18.99 14.00
N ARG A 617 29.68 19.31 14.19
CA ARG A 617 30.53 19.84 13.11
C ARG A 617 30.80 18.80 12.02
N GLN A 618 31.05 17.55 12.40
CA GLN A 618 31.26 16.44 11.46
C GLN A 618 30.00 16.19 10.63
N LEU A 619 28.83 16.13 11.29
CA LEU A 619 27.55 16.00 10.61
C LEU A 619 27.26 17.18 9.69
N ASP A 620 27.57 18.42 10.10
CA ASP A 620 27.32 19.60 9.29
C ASP A 620 28.16 19.57 7.99
N LEU A 621 29.43 19.17 8.07
CA LEU A 621 30.27 18.99 6.87
C LEU A 621 29.71 17.94 5.91
N ILE A 622 29.21 16.83 6.45
CA ILE A 622 28.60 15.75 5.66
C ILE A 622 27.24 16.19 5.10
N LEU A 623 26.46 16.95 5.86
CA LEU A 623 25.21 17.53 5.40
C LEU A 623 25.46 18.48 4.21
N GLN A 624 26.46 19.36 4.29
CA GLN A 624 26.77 20.27 3.18
C GLN A 624 27.20 19.52 1.91
N SER A 625 28.01 18.45 2.04
CA SER A 625 28.38 17.63 0.89
C SER A 625 27.19 16.85 0.32
N THR A 626 26.29 16.37 1.19
CA THR A 626 25.07 15.64 0.80
C THR A 626 24.07 16.57 0.12
N ILE A 627 23.87 17.80 0.61
CA ILE A 627 23.03 18.82 -0.05
C ILE A 627 23.56 19.17 -1.44
N LYS A 628 24.88 19.33 -1.57
CA LYS A 628 25.52 19.58 -2.86
C LYS A 628 25.27 18.41 -3.83
N ALA A 629 25.46 17.17 -3.35
CA ALA A 629 25.20 15.97 -4.14
C ALA A 629 23.73 15.82 -4.53
N HIS A 630 22.81 16.11 -3.62
CA HIS A 630 21.38 16.16 -3.89
C HIS A 630 21.05 17.13 -5.04
N GLN A 631 21.58 18.36 -4.99
CA GLN A 631 21.39 19.33 -6.07
C GLN A 631 21.98 18.82 -7.40
N GLN A 632 23.19 18.27 -7.38
CA GLN A 632 23.80 17.70 -8.59
C GLN A 632 23.00 16.53 -9.16
N LEU A 633 22.40 15.69 -8.31
CA LEU A 633 21.51 14.61 -8.74
C LEU A 633 20.25 15.16 -9.41
N GLN A 634 19.64 16.21 -8.85
CA GLN A 634 18.52 16.90 -9.50
C GLN A 634 18.92 17.45 -10.87
N ASP A 635 20.09 18.08 -10.97
CA ASP A 635 20.61 18.64 -12.22
C ASP A 635 20.86 17.53 -13.26
N LEU A 636 21.41 16.38 -12.84
CA LEU A 636 21.61 15.21 -13.70
C LEU A 636 20.28 14.68 -14.23
N ILE A 637 19.26 14.56 -13.38
CA ILE A 637 17.94 14.10 -13.79
C ILE A 637 17.28 15.14 -14.69
N GLN A 638 17.41 16.42 -14.40
CA GLN A 638 16.88 17.49 -15.24
C GLN A 638 17.55 17.48 -16.61
N ALA A 639 18.87 17.29 -16.69
CA ALA A 639 19.60 17.17 -17.95
C ALA A 639 19.16 15.94 -18.77
N GLN A 640 18.81 14.82 -18.13
CA GLN A 640 18.23 13.67 -18.83
C GLN A 640 16.79 13.97 -19.28
N LEU A 641 15.98 14.56 -18.40
CA LEU A 641 14.64 15.01 -18.76
C LEU A 641 14.65 15.98 -19.92
N ASP A 642 15.58 16.92 -20.01
CA ASP A 642 15.67 17.86 -21.13
C ASP A 642 16.09 17.19 -22.45
N LYS A 643 16.82 16.07 -22.39
CA LYS A 643 17.13 15.25 -23.58
C LYS A 643 15.93 14.45 -24.06
N HIS A 644 15.10 13.94 -23.13
CA HIS A 644 13.95 13.09 -23.43
C HIS A 644 12.64 13.88 -23.66
N ARG A 645 12.47 15.01 -22.96
CA ARG A 645 11.37 15.96 -23.14
C ARG A 645 11.67 16.82 -24.36
N LYS A 646 11.20 16.37 -25.51
CA LYS A 646 10.69 17.29 -26.54
C LYS A 646 9.20 17.09 -26.68
N PRO A 647 8.37 17.52 -25.72
CA PRO A 647 6.96 17.24 -25.80
C PRO A 647 6.31 18.32 -26.65
N GLY A 648 5.72 17.92 -27.77
CA GLY A 648 4.50 18.61 -28.18
C GLY A 648 3.52 18.60 -27.01
N ILE A 649 2.79 19.67 -26.80
CA ILE A 649 1.75 19.75 -25.76
C ILE A 649 0.46 19.21 -26.37
N VAL A 650 -0.16 18.20 -25.78
CA VAL A 650 -1.34 17.52 -26.34
C VAL A 650 -2.58 17.89 -25.53
N ALA A 651 -3.61 18.41 -26.19
CA ALA A 651 -4.95 18.50 -25.60
C ALA A 651 -5.73 17.22 -25.91
N LEU A 652 -5.94 16.38 -24.90
CA LEU A 652 -6.80 15.21 -24.98
C LEU A 652 -8.23 15.58 -24.60
N ILE A 653 -9.20 15.38 -25.47
CA ILE A 653 -10.61 15.71 -25.23
C ILE A 653 -11.41 14.41 -25.30
N THR A 654 -12.05 14.04 -24.19
CA THR A 654 -12.76 12.76 -24.12
C THR A 654 -13.86 12.76 -23.05
N PRO A 655 -15.01 12.11 -23.31
CA PRO A 655 -15.92 11.70 -22.25
C PRO A 655 -15.48 10.40 -21.55
N ASP A 656 -14.65 9.56 -22.19
CA ASP A 656 -14.23 8.23 -21.73
C ASP A 656 -12.98 8.29 -20.85
N ARG A 657 -13.00 9.19 -19.86
CA ARG A 657 -11.87 9.52 -18.96
C ARG A 657 -11.11 8.29 -18.46
N VAL A 658 -11.82 7.35 -17.85
CA VAL A 658 -11.22 6.24 -17.09
C VAL A 658 -10.42 5.32 -18.01
N GLN A 659 -10.95 5.09 -19.21
CA GLN A 659 -10.30 4.29 -20.23
C GLN A 659 -9.05 4.98 -20.77
N MET A 660 -9.14 6.29 -21.04
CA MET A 660 -7.99 7.06 -21.50
C MET A 660 -6.90 7.23 -20.45
N GLU A 661 -7.25 7.42 -19.17
CA GLU A 661 -6.26 7.45 -18.08
C GLU A 661 -5.45 6.14 -18.07
N TYR A 662 -6.11 4.99 -18.21
CA TYR A 662 -5.44 3.70 -18.32
C TYR A 662 -4.56 3.58 -19.56
N HIS A 663 -5.06 3.91 -20.75
CA HIS A 663 -4.27 3.83 -21.98
C HIS A 663 -3.06 4.77 -21.96
N LEU A 664 -3.22 5.99 -21.45
CA LEU A 664 -2.11 6.93 -21.30
C LEU A 664 -1.05 6.37 -20.34
N THR A 665 -1.47 5.77 -19.23
CA THR A 665 -0.56 5.18 -18.24
C THR A 665 0.28 4.06 -18.87
N CYS A 666 -0.31 3.24 -19.74
CA CYS A 666 0.38 2.14 -20.42
C CYS A 666 1.06 2.54 -21.75
N SER A 667 0.97 3.80 -22.19
CA SER A 667 1.48 4.24 -23.49
C SER A 667 2.81 5.00 -23.40
N TRP A 668 3.61 4.91 -24.46
CA TRP A 668 4.81 5.72 -24.67
C TRP A 668 4.53 7.23 -24.76
N LEU A 669 3.27 7.60 -25.03
CA LEU A 669 2.84 8.98 -25.29
C LEU A 669 2.96 9.86 -24.04
N TYR A 670 2.74 9.31 -22.85
CA TYR A 670 2.85 10.04 -21.58
C TYR A 670 4.32 10.30 -21.15
N GLU A 671 5.27 9.50 -21.65
CA GLU A 671 6.70 9.75 -21.43
C GLU A 671 7.24 10.91 -22.24
N THR A 672 6.66 11.09 -23.42
CA THR A 672 7.23 11.90 -24.50
C THR A 672 6.48 13.20 -24.74
N PHE A 673 5.21 13.32 -24.31
CA PHE A 673 4.34 14.48 -24.53
C PHE A 673 3.70 15.04 -23.23
N ASP A 674 3.47 16.36 -23.14
CA ASP A 674 2.70 16.99 -22.05
C ASP A 674 1.21 16.90 -22.40
N CYS A 675 0.56 15.84 -21.91
CA CYS A 675 -0.85 15.58 -22.18
C CYS A 675 -1.74 16.23 -21.10
N ARG A 676 -2.66 17.10 -21.54
CA ARG A 676 -3.72 17.63 -20.68
C ARG A 676 -5.07 17.25 -21.20
N TRP A 677 -5.93 16.88 -20.29
CA TRP A 677 -7.19 16.25 -20.61
C TRP A 677 -8.37 17.14 -20.27
N PHE A 678 -9.42 17.00 -21.06
CA PHE A 678 -10.60 17.84 -21.02
C PHE A 678 -11.85 17.01 -21.23
N ALA A 679 -12.80 17.14 -20.31
CA ALA A 679 -14.11 16.49 -20.39
C ALA A 679 -15.22 17.53 -20.22
N PRO A 680 -16.44 17.28 -20.71
CA PRO A 680 -17.59 18.13 -20.45
C PRO A 680 -17.91 18.20 -18.95
N GLY A 681 -17.96 19.42 -18.39
CA GLY A 681 -18.52 19.67 -17.06
C GLY A 681 -20.05 19.72 -17.07
N GLU A 682 -20.66 19.93 -15.91
CA GLU A 682 -22.13 20.07 -15.76
C GLU A 682 -22.71 21.23 -16.59
N ASP A 683 -21.91 22.27 -16.83
CA ASP A 683 -22.26 23.41 -17.69
C ASP A 683 -22.01 23.15 -19.19
N GLY A 684 -21.65 21.91 -19.53
CA GLY A 684 -21.30 21.48 -20.87
C GLY A 684 -19.98 22.05 -21.39
N LYS A 685 -19.17 22.74 -20.57
CA LYS A 685 -17.87 23.28 -21.00
C LYS A 685 -16.76 22.27 -20.79
N LEU A 686 -15.80 22.25 -21.71
CA LEU A 686 -14.62 21.39 -21.62
C LEU A 686 -13.64 21.93 -20.56
N ARG A 687 -13.44 21.17 -19.50
CA ARG A 687 -12.59 21.52 -18.35
C ARG A 687 -11.61 20.40 -18.01
N ASP A 688 -10.47 20.79 -17.45
CA ASP A 688 -9.52 19.85 -16.84
C ASP A 688 -9.87 19.54 -15.37
N LEU A 689 -9.06 18.70 -14.73
CA LEU A 689 -9.20 18.33 -13.31
C LEU A 689 -9.24 19.49 -12.34
N GLN A 690 -8.59 20.60 -12.68
CA GLN A 690 -8.53 21.79 -11.86
C GLN A 690 -9.64 22.78 -12.25
N SER A 691 -10.66 22.32 -12.99
CA SER A 691 -11.77 23.11 -13.50
C SER A 691 -11.37 24.23 -14.46
N ARG A 692 -10.14 24.22 -14.99
CA ARG A 692 -9.66 25.21 -15.95
C ARG A 692 -10.27 24.92 -17.32
N LEU A 693 -10.69 25.97 -18.00
CA LEU A 693 -11.29 25.88 -19.33
C LEU A 693 -10.25 25.53 -20.38
N LEU A 694 -10.66 24.71 -21.36
CA LEU A 694 -9.85 24.40 -22.53
C LEU A 694 -9.50 25.67 -23.32
N ASN A 695 -8.22 25.86 -23.59
CA ASN A 695 -7.71 26.83 -24.56
C ASN A 695 -6.89 26.12 -25.63
N LEU A 696 -7.46 25.88 -26.81
CA LEU A 696 -6.81 25.16 -27.89
C LEU A 696 -5.51 25.82 -28.39
N SER A 697 -5.31 27.12 -28.17
CA SER A 697 -4.11 27.82 -28.64
C SER A 697 -2.82 27.37 -27.94
N THR A 698 -2.90 26.75 -26.76
CA THR A 698 -1.73 26.34 -25.97
C THR A 698 -1.16 24.97 -26.33
N TYR A 699 -1.80 24.23 -27.22
CA TYR A 699 -1.47 22.82 -27.52
C TYR A 699 -0.97 22.64 -28.95
N ASP A 700 0.05 21.82 -29.17
CA ASP A 700 0.59 21.50 -30.49
C ASP A 700 -0.24 20.44 -31.22
N VAL A 701 -0.82 19.51 -30.46
CA VAL A 701 -1.68 18.44 -30.97
C VAL A 701 -3.00 18.43 -30.20
N ILE A 702 -4.09 18.22 -30.92
CA ILE A 702 -5.44 18.06 -30.36
C ILE A 702 -5.85 16.61 -30.58
N TRP A 703 -5.98 15.83 -29.52
CA TRP A 703 -6.46 14.45 -29.59
C TRP A 703 -7.90 14.40 -29.08
N ILE A 704 -8.84 13.95 -29.92
CA ILE A 704 -10.23 13.72 -29.52
C ILE A 704 -10.49 12.22 -29.56
N HIS A 705 -10.87 11.68 -28.40
CA HIS A 705 -11.17 10.27 -28.20
C HIS A 705 -12.60 10.11 -27.70
N GLN A 706 -13.39 9.29 -28.38
CA GLN A 706 -14.74 8.98 -27.95
C GLN A 706 -15.10 7.54 -28.35
N ILE A 707 -15.51 6.70 -27.40
CA ILE A 707 -15.99 5.34 -27.64
C ILE A 707 -17.52 5.29 -27.64
N THR A 708 -18.18 5.93 -26.67
CA THR A 708 -19.64 5.95 -26.56
C THR A 708 -20.21 7.37 -26.44
N ASP A 709 -21.51 7.54 -26.66
CA ASP A 709 -22.24 8.75 -26.29
C ASP A 709 -22.57 8.71 -24.79
N CYS A 710 -22.48 9.85 -24.10
CA CYS A 710 -22.86 10.01 -22.69
C CYS A 710 -24.38 10.03 -22.47
N SER A 711 -25.17 9.49 -23.39
CA SER A 711 -26.63 9.52 -23.34
C SER A 711 -27.21 8.13 -23.06
N ASP A 712 -28.37 8.09 -22.40
CA ASP A 712 -29.10 6.86 -22.06
C ASP A 712 -29.64 6.07 -23.28
N GLN A 713 -29.30 6.50 -24.51
CA GLN A 713 -29.65 5.80 -25.74
C GLN A 713 -28.37 5.38 -26.49
N PRO A 714 -28.23 4.09 -26.87
CA PRO A 714 -27.07 3.60 -27.61
C PRO A 714 -27.10 4.10 -29.06
N GLY A 715 -26.64 5.34 -29.25
CA GLY A 715 -26.37 5.96 -30.54
C GLY A 715 -24.90 6.27 -30.69
N VAL A 716 -24.34 6.08 -31.89
CA VAL A 716 -22.97 6.48 -32.20
C VAL A 716 -22.96 7.93 -32.68
N GLN A 717 -23.02 8.88 -31.75
CA GLN A 717 -23.03 10.32 -32.04
C GLN A 717 -21.84 11.02 -31.37
N LEU A 718 -21.32 12.08 -32.00
CA LEU A 718 -20.30 12.92 -31.41
C LEU A 718 -20.86 13.68 -30.20
N MET A 719 -20.05 13.93 -29.18
CA MET A 719 -20.45 14.79 -28.07
C MET A 719 -20.84 16.20 -28.55
N SER A 720 -21.94 16.75 -28.02
CA SER A 720 -22.50 18.05 -28.44
C SER A 720 -21.48 19.20 -28.39
N GLN A 721 -20.51 19.13 -27.49
CA GLN A 721 -19.44 20.11 -27.31
C GLN A 721 -18.56 20.24 -28.56
N VAL A 722 -18.19 19.10 -29.18
CA VAL A 722 -17.32 19.10 -30.36
C VAL A 722 -18.08 19.36 -31.65
N GLN A 723 -19.39 19.16 -31.65
CA GLN A 723 -20.27 19.50 -32.76
C GLN A 723 -20.66 20.99 -32.79
N SER A 724 -20.40 21.73 -31.72
CA SER A 724 -20.80 23.14 -31.66
C SER A 724 -20.11 23.96 -32.77
N PRO A 725 -20.86 24.80 -33.53
CA PRO A 725 -20.27 25.58 -34.64
C PRO A 725 -19.08 26.46 -34.22
N SER A 726 -19.11 26.97 -32.98
CA SER A 726 -18.01 27.74 -32.41
C SER A 726 -16.75 26.90 -32.21
N PHE A 727 -16.89 25.68 -31.71
CA PHE A 727 -15.75 24.79 -31.46
C PHE A 727 -15.15 24.27 -32.76
N VAL A 728 -15.99 23.84 -33.71
CA VAL A 728 -15.55 23.45 -35.06
C VAL A 728 -14.79 24.58 -35.75
N SER A 729 -15.25 25.83 -35.61
CA SER A 729 -14.55 27.00 -36.14
C SER A 729 -13.18 27.22 -35.48
N GLN A 730 -13.07 27.01 -34.16
CA GLN A 730 -11.79 27.09 -33.45
C GLN A 730 -10.82 25.98 -33.88
N LEU A 731 -11.31 24.74 -34.02
CA LEU A 731 -10.51 23.62 -34.52
C LEU A 731 -9.98 23.90 -35.93
N ARG A 732 -10.84 24.36 -36.85
CA ARG A 732 -10.40 24.75 -38.20
C ARG A 732 -9.34 25.85 -38.16
N HIS A 733 -9.48 26.84 -37.28
CA HIS A 733 -8.45 27.87 -37.11
C HIS A 733 -7.12 27.29 -36.63
N GLN A 734 -7.14 26.43 -35.61
CA GLN A 734 -5.94 25.78 -35.08
C GLN A 734 -5.24 24.91 -36.13
N LEU A 735 -6.00 24.10 -36.88
CA LEU A 735 -5.46 23.27 -37.96
C LEU A 735 -4.83 24.13 -39.05
N ASN A 736 -5.49 25.21 -39.47
CA ASN A 736 -4.91 26.13 -40.46
C ASN A 736 -3.57 26.75 -40.01
N THR A 737 -3.33 26.89 -38.71
CA THR A 737 -2.06 27.40 -38.15
C THR A 737 -0.94 26.36 -38.03
N GLY A 738 -1.18 25.09 -38.37
CA GLY A 738 -0.16 24.05 -38.40
C GLY A 738 -0.24 23.02 -37.27
N LYS A 739 -1.31 23.04 -36.46
CA LYS A 739 -1.48 22.08 -35.37
C LYS A 739 -1.88 20.71 -35.87
N GLY A 740 -1.45 19.67 -35.16
CA GLY A 740 -1.86 18.29 -35.43
C GLY A 740 -3.20 17.96 -34.78
N MET A 741 -3.95 17.04 -35.35
CA MET A 741 -5.14 16.48 -34.71
C MET A 741 -5.23 14.97 -34.89
N LEU A 742 -5.56 14.27 -33.81
CA LEU A 742 -5.79 12.83 -33.79
C LEU A 742 -7.25 12.59 -33.39
N LEU A 743 -7.97 11.79 -34.19
CA LEU A 743 -9.35 11.40 -33.96
C LEU A 743 -9.40 9.89 -33.80
N THR A 744 -10.01 9.42 -32.71
CA THR A 744 -10.07 7.99 -32.38
C THR A 744 -11.48 7.58 -31.95
N GLY A 745 -11.94 6.42 -32.42
CA GLY A 745 -13.29 5.92 -32.16
C GLY A 745 -14.36 6.73 -32.92
N VAL A 746 -15.46 7.06 -32.23
CA VAL A 746 -16.56 7.89 -32.74
C VAL A 746 -16.11 9.27 -33.16
N ALA A 747 -15.04 9.79 -32.53
CA ALA A 747 -14.48 11.10 -32.87
C ALA A 747 -14.04 11.20 -34.34
N GLY A 748 -13.83 10.07 -35.04
CA GLY A 748 -13.58 10.05 -36.48
C GLY A 748 -14.67 10.74 -37.31
N LEU A 749 -15.93 10.74 -36.86
CA LEU A 749 -17.03 11.45 -37.52
C LEU A 749 -16.81 12.98 -37.58
N LEU A 750 -15.96 13.52 -36.71
CA LEU A 750 -15.63 14.95 -36.71
C LEU A 750 -14.90 15.38 -37.99
N ALA A 751 -14.27 14.45 -38.72
CA ALA A 751 -13.71 14.73 -40.04
C ALA A 751 -14.76 15.24 -41.03
N ASN A 752 -16.01 14.75 -40.93
CA ASN A 752 -17.13 15.24 -41.75
C ASN A 752 -17.56 16.65 -41.34
N GLU A 753 -17.67 16.94 -40.03
CA GLU A 753 -18.03 18.26 -39.51
C GLU A 753 -16.98 19.33 -39.85
N LEU A 754 -15.70 18.93 -39.87
CA LEU A 754 -14.59 19.78 -40.31
C LEU A 754 -14.58 19.99 -41.83
N GLY A 755 -15.34 19.20 -42.60
CA GLY A 755 -15.39 19.27 -44.06
C GLY A 755 -14.22 18.59 -44.76
N LEU A 756 -13.49 17.71 -44.06
CA LEU A 756 -12.35 16.95 -44.58
C LEU A 756 -12.77 15.64 -45.24
N GLU A 757 -13.88 15.07 -44.77
CA GLU A 757 -14.44 13.83 -45.31
C GLU A 757 -15.82 14.07 -45.92
N HIS A 758 -16.00 13.63 -47.15
CA HIS A 758 -17.26 13.74 -47.90
C HIS A 758 -17.98 12.40 -48.04
N VAL A 759 -17.28 11.29 -47.83
CA VAL A 759 -17.78 9.92 -47.86
C VAL A 759 -17.91 9.44 -46.42
N LYS A 760 -19.14 9.39 -45.90
CA LYS A 760 -19.38 8.92 -44.53
C LYS A 760 -18.99 7.44 -44.39
N PRO A 761 -18.41 7.03 -43.25
CA PRO A 761 -18.29 5.62 -42.89
C PRO A 761 -19.64 4.91 -43.04
N ASN A 762 -19.66 3.74 -43.69
CA ASN A 762 -20.87 2.93 -43.85
C ASN A 762 -21.06 1.92 -42.72
N ILE A 763 -20.06 1.73 -41.86
CA ILE A 763 -20.15 0.95 -40.64
C ILE A 763 -19.82 1.85 -39.46
N THR A 764 -20.85 2.16 -38.67
CA THR A 764 -20.72 2.92 -37.44
C THR A 764 -21.55 2.23 -36.35
N GLN A 765 -20.91 1.51 -35.43
CA GLN A 765 -21.58 0.70 -34.41
C GLN A 765 -20.81 0.66 -33.08
N ALA A 766 -21.54 0.76 -31.97
CA ALA A 766 -21.04 0.42 -30.65
C ALA A 766 -21.34 -1.07 -30.39
N ASN A 767 -20.30 -1.87 -30.14
CA ASN A 767 -20.47 -3.28 -29.82
C ASN A 767 -20.35 -3.49 -28.31
N HIS A 768 -21.40 -4.06 -27.72
CA HIS A 768 -21.39 -4.65 -26.39
C HIS A 768 -21.31 -6.17 -26.55
N TYR A 769 -20.11 -6.76 -26.43
CA TYR A 769 -19.98 -8.21 -26.41
C TYR A 769 -20.06 -8.76 -24.99
N ASP A 770 -21.02 -9.66 -24.77
CA ASP A 770 -21.18 -10.45 -23.55
C ASP A 770 -20.18 -11.64 -23.50
N MET A 771 -18.93 -11.41 -23.94
CA MET A 771 -17.91 -12.45 -24.09
C MET A 771 -16.66 -12.16 -23.25
N SER A 772 -16.20 -13.17 -22.51
CA SER A 772 -15.02 -13.16 -21.64
C SER A 772 -13.66 -13.22 -22.37
N ARG A 773 -13.57 -12.81 -23.64
CA ARG A 773 -12.33 -12.94 -24.45
C ARG A 773 -11.82 -11.59 -24.95
N ALA A 774 -10.53 -11.35 -24.75
CA ALA A 774 -9.81 -10.21 -25.34
C ALA A 774 -9.87 -10.27 -26.87
N TRP A 775 -10.20 -9.15 -27.52
CA TRP A 775 -10.15 -9.04 -28.98
C TRP A 775 -8.85 -8.36 -29.39
N ASN A 776 -8.06 -9.04 -30.21
CA ASN A 776 -6.87 -8.47 -30.84
C ASN A 776 -7.26 -7.88 -32.20
N LEU A 777 -6.81 -6.66 -32.47
CA LEU A 777 -6.96 -6.01 -33.77
C LEU A 777 -5.62 -5.98 -34.49
N GLY A 778 -5.56 -6.64 -35.64
CA GLY A 778 -4.39 -6.58 -36.51
C GLY A 778 -4.41 -5.33 -37.38
N SER A 779 -3.23 -4.73 -37.56
CA SER A 779 -3.00 -3.57 -38.41
C SER A 779 -1.81 -3.82 -39.31
N VAL A 780 -1.90 -3.39 -40.56
CA VAL A 780 -0.81 -3.45 -41.52
C VAL A 780 -0.76 -2.16 -42.36
N PRO A 781 0.44 -1.63 -42.67
CA PRO A 781 0.58 -0.48 -43.56
C PRO A 781 -0.05 -0.75 -44.92
N MET A 782 -0.78 0.22 -45.46
CA MET A 782 -1.23 0.15 -46.85
C MET A 782 -0.04 0.17 -47.81
N ALA A 783 -0.21 -0.45 -48.99
CA ALA A 783 0.82 -0.46 -50.02
C ALA A 783 1.26 0.99 -50.37
N GLY A 784 2.56 1.27 -50.23
CA GLY A 784 3.14 2.60 -50.43
C GLY A 784 3.37 3.39 -49.14
N TYR A 785 2.84 2.95 -47.99
CA TYR A 785 2.96 3.62 -46.70
C TYR A 785 3.91 2.90 -45.71
N GLN A 786 4.68 1.89 -46.16
CA GLN A 786 5.61 1.15 -45.28
C GLN A 786 6.76 1.98 -44.70
N GLN A 787 6.97 3.20 -45.21
CA GLN A 787 7.96 4.17 -44.71
C GLN A 787 7.29 5.36 -44.01
N HIS A 788 5.98 5.31 -43.78
CA HIS A 788 5.27 6.34 -43.06
C HIS A 788 5.76 6.40 -41.60
N PRO A 789 5.98 7.60 -41.00
CA PRO A 789 6.50 7.73 -39.63
C PRO A 789 5.69 6.99 -38.57
N LEU A 790 4.38 6.79 -38.81
CA LEU A 790 3.50 6.00 -37.93
C LEU A 790 3.99 4.56 -37.69
N PHE A 791 4.71 3.98 -38.66
CA PHE A 791 5.20 2.61 -38.60
C PHE A 791 6.70 2.51 -38.35
N ASP A 792 7.34 3.61 -37.96
CA ASP A 792 8.74 3.56 -37.54
C ASP A 792 8.85 2.65 -36.30
N GLN A 793 9.81 1.73 -36.32
CA GLN A 793 10.00 0.70 -35.28
C GLN A 793 8.87 -0.34 -35.11
N LEU A 794 7.84 -0.34 -35.95
CA LEU A 794 6.79 -1.37 -35.96
C LEU A 794 7.04 -2.43 -37.04
N ASP A 795 6.48 -3.64 -36.87
CA ASP A 795 6.54 -4.67 -37.91
C ASP A 795 5.71 -4.25 -39.12
N LYS A 796 6.40 -4.14 -40.27
CA LYS A 796 5.82 -3.68 -41.54
C LYS A 796 4.93 -4.74 -42.19
N ASN A 797 5.00 -5.99 -41.74
CA ASN A 797 4.16 -7.08 -42.23
C ASN A 797 2.83 -7.18 -41.48
N GLY A 798 2.66 -6.39 -40.42
CA GLY A 798 1.46 -6.32 -39.62
C GLY A 798 1.77 -6.57 -38.14
N PHE A 799 0.94 -6.00 -37.27
CA PHE A 799 1.05 -6.14 -35.82
C PHE A 799 -0.34 -6.18 -35.19
N TYR A 800 -0.43 -6.79 -34.01
CA TYR A 800 -1.66 -6.84 -33.24
C TYR A 800 -1.62 -5.88 -32.06
N THR A 801 -2.76 -5.29 -31.76
CA THR A 801 -3.00 -4.52 -30.54
C THR A 801 -4.19 -5.10 -29.80
N ASN A 802 -4.19 -4.99 -28.48
CA ASN A 802 -5.38 -5.30 -27.70
C ASN A 802 -6.44 -4.24 -28.00
N THR A 803 -7.73 -4.55 -27.83
CA THR A 803 -8.83 -3.57 -27.97
C THR A 803 -9.67 -3.43 -26.71
N ASN A 804 -9.35 -4.15 -25.63
CA ASN A 804 -10.19 -4.24 -24.43
C ASN A 804 -9.56 -3.61 -23.18
N PHE A 805 -10.35 -2.78 -22.49
CA PHE A 805 -10.09 -2.35 -21.12
C PHE A 805 -10.49 -3.48 -20.12
N PRO A 806 -9.71 -3.75 -19.05
CA PRO A 806 -10.07 -4.76 -18.06
C PRO A 806 -11.44 -4.49 -17.41
N GLY A 807 -12.41 -5.38 -17.65
CA GLY A 807 -13.75 -5.30 -17.07
C GLY A 807 -14.79 -4.48 -17.84
N GLN A 808 -14.42 -3.88 -18.99
CA GLN A 808 -15.35 -3.22 -19.90
C GLN A 808 -15.07 -3.67 -21.34
N ASN A 809 -15.84 -4.66 -21.83
CA ASN A 809 -15.74 -5.16 -23.21
C ASN A 809 -16.43 -4.19 -24.20
N LEU A 810 -15.94 -2.96 -24.29
CA LEU A 810 -16.49 -1.91 -25.14
C LEU A 810 -15.59 -1.68 -26.35
N VAL A 811 -16.13 -1.88 -27.55
CA VAL A 811 -15.45 -1.59 -28.81
C VAL A 811 -16.38 -0.78 -29.70
N THR A 812 -15.84 0.24 -30.36
CA THR A 812 -16.60 1.02 -31.36
C THR A 812 -15.95 0.90 -32.72
N ILE A 813 -16.78 0.71 -33.75
CA ILE A 813 -16.36 0.55 -35.14
C ILE A 813 -16.84 1.76 -35.91
N ASN A 814 -15.94 2.44 -36.63
CA ASN A 814 -16.26 3.60 -37.45
C ASN A 814 -15.50 3.60 -38.79
N THR A 815 -15.79 2.63 -39.65
CA THR A 815 -14.95 2.28 -40.80
C THR A 815 -15.70 2.35 -42.12
N TRP A 816 -14.92 2.33 -43.20
CA TRP A 816 -15.41 2.19 -44.57
C TRP A 816 -15.14 0.75 -44.99
N ASP A 817 -16.20 0.01 -45.29
CA ASP A 817 -16.15 -1.36 -45.82
C ASP A 817 -16.61 -1.33 -47.28
N GLY A 818 -15.70 -1.62 -48.20
CA GLY A 818 -15.97 -1.62 -49.64
C GLY A 818 -16.20 -0.24 -50.25
N ILE A 819 -15.97 0.84 -49.49
CA ILE A 819 -16.05 2.23 -49.94
C ILE A 819 -14.73 2.94 -49.61
N LYS A 820 -14.25 3.82 -50.49
CA LYS A 820 -12.99 4.53 -50.30
C LYS A 820 -13.20 5.90 -49.62
N PRO A 821 -12.55 6.21 -48.48
CA PRO A 821 -12.59 7.54 -47.88
C PRO A 821 -11.92 8.59 -48.77
N THR A 822 -12.23 9.87 -48.52
CA THR A 822 -11.64 11.00 -49.27
C THR A 822 -10.17 11.20 -48.91
N GLY A 823 -9.80 10.90 -47.66
CA GLY A 823 -8.43 11.00 -47.17
C GLY A 823 -7.50 9.88 -47.65
N SER A 824 -6.22 9.98 -47.30
CA SER A 824 -5.21 8.97 -47.59
C SER A 824 -5.31 7.80 -46.61
N VAL A 825 -5.67 6.61 -47.08
CA VAL A 825 -5.67 5.40 -46.24
C VAL A 825 -4.23 4.93 -46.02
N ILE A 826 -3.72 5.10 -44.80
CA ILE A 826 -2.34 4.78 -44.43
C ILE A 826 -2.18 3.38 -43.84
N ALA A 827 -3.26 2.83 -43.25
CA ALA A 827 -3.30 1.50 -42.66
C ALA A 827 -4.63 0.79 -42.96
N CYS A 828 -4.60 -0.53 -43.05
CA CYS A 828 -5.80 -1.38 -43.13
C CYS A 828 -5.78 -2.48 -42.06
N GLU A 829 -6.93 -3.12 -41.83
CA GLU A 829 -7.05 -4.23 -40.90
C GLU A 829 -6.22 -5.44 -41.40
N TYR A 830 -5.62 -6.17 -40.46
CA TYR A 830 -4.89 -7.40 -40.71
C TYR A 830 -5.56 -8.55 -39.96
N ASP A 831 -5.87 -9.62 -40.68
CA ASP A 831 -6.42 -10.84 -40.13
C ASP A 831 -5.39 -11.97 -40.20
N GLU A 832 -5.26 -12.77 -39.14
CA GLU A 832 -4.26 -13.86 -39.06
C GLU A 832 -4.49 -14.96 -40.10
N HIS A 833 -5.73 -15.19 -40.51
CA HIS A 833 -6.11 -16.24 -41.45
C HIS A 833 -6.19 -15.72 -42.89
N PHE A 834 -6.63 -14.48 -43.08
CA PHE A 834 -6.88 -13.90 -44.40
C PHE A 834 -5.82 -12.88 -44.86
N GLY A 835 -4.94 -12.43 -43.96
CA GLY A 835 -3.92 -11.42 -44.22
C GLY A 835 -4.49 -9.99 -44.23
N PRO A 836 -3.84 -9.04 -44.94
CA PRO A 836 -4.34 -7.67 -45.08
C PRO A 836 -5.75 -7.64 -45.69
N ILE A 837 -6.62 -6.76 -45.19
CA ILE A 837 -7.97 -6.50 -45.71
C ILE A 837 -8.00 -5.05 -46.24
N PRO A 838 -7.58 -4.79 -47.49
CA PRO A 838 -7.41 -3.43 -48.03
C PRO A 838 -8.72 -2.62 -48.08
N GLU A 839 -9.86 -3.31 -48.12
CA GLU A 839 -11.19 -2.72 -48.12
C GLU A 839 -11.58 -2.15 -46.75
N TYR A 840 -10.90 -2.52 -45.66
CA TYR A 840 -11.11 -2.01 -44.31
C TYR A 840 -10.09 -0.91 -43.97
N ALA A 841 -10.49 0.35 -44.17
CA ALA A 841 -9.65 1.49 -43.84
C ALA A 841 -9.56 1.68 -42.32
N LEU A 842 -8.38 1.41 -41.75
CA LEU A 842 -8.12 1.51 -40.32
C LEU A 842 -7.69 2.92 -39.91
N ALA A 843 -6.73 3.50 -40.65
CA ALA A 843 -6.22 4.83 -40.40
C ALA A 843 -6.23 5.66 -41.68
N VAL A 844 -6.77 6.88 -41.58
CA VAL A 844 -6.93 7.81 -42.69
C VAL A 844 -6.29 9.15 -42.30
N GLU A 845 -5.41 9.65 -43.16
CA GLU A 845 -4.77 10.97 -43.02
C GLU A 845 -5.45 12.01 -43.93
N TYR A 846 -5.71 13.18 -43.37
CA TYR A 846 -6.25 14.37 -44.03
C TYR A 846 -5.35 15.58 -43.73
N GLU A 847 -5.50 16.62 -44.55
CA GLU A 847 -4.79 17.89 -44.37
C GLU A 847 -5.79 19.05 -44.35
N LEU A 848 -5.55 20.04 -43.47
CA LEU A 848 -6.31 21.28 -43.42
C LEU A 848 -5.40 22.47 -43.17
N GLY A 849 -5.16 23.27 -44.21
CA GLY A 849 -4.18 24.35 -44.16
C GLY A 849 -2.77 23.79 -43.95
N LEU A 850 -2.09 24.20 -42.87
CA LEU A 850 -0.78 23.67 -42.49
C LEU A 850 -0.86 22.45 -41.55
N GLY A 851 -2.04 22.12 -41.04
CA GLY A 851 -2.25 21.07 -40.04
C GLY A 851 -2.56 19.73 -40.65
N LYS A 852 -2.15 18.67 -39.96
CA LYS A 852 -2.48 17.27 -40.30
C LYS A 852 -3.54 16.72 -39.37
N VAL A 853 -4.47 15.96 -39.93
CA VAL A 853 -5.52 15.28 -39.20
C VAL A 853 -5.42 13.79 -39.47
N MET A 854 -5.26 12.99 -38.43
CA MET A 854 -5.30 11.54 -38.53
C MET A 854 -6.58 11.03 -37.87
N ALA A 855 -7.41 10.31 -38.62
CA ALA A 855 -8.56 9.59 -38.09
C ALA A 855 -8.25 8.09 -38.07
N ILE A 856 -8.32 7.49 -36.88
CA ILE A 856 -8.19 6.05 -36.70
C ILE A 856 -9.59 5.51 -36.44
N GLY A 857 -10.20 4.97 -37.50
CA GLY A 857 -11.64 4.63 -37.60
C GLY A 857 -11.95 3.14 -37.62
N GLY A 858 -10.96 2.24 -37.61
CA GLY A 858 -11.25 0.82 -37.39
C GLY A 858 -11.95 0.55 -36.03
N ARG A 859 -12.17 -0.74 -35.71
CA ARG A 859 -12.46 -1.15 -34.32
C ARG A 859 -11.52 -0.37 -33.39
N SER A 860 -12.07 0.35 -32.42
CA SER A 860 -11.32 1.29 -31.59
C SER A 860 -10.05 0.61 -31.06
N PHE A 861 -8.90 1.17 -31.44
CA PHE A 861 -7.59 0.72 -31.00
C PHE A 861 -7.41 0.97 -29.51
N ASP A 862 -7.00 -0.03 -28.75
CA ASP A 862 -6.27 0.17 -27.52
C ASP A 862 -4.77 0.14 -27.86
N MET A 863 -4.07 1.26 -27.62
CA MET A 863 -2.64 1.40 -27.92
C MET A 863 -1.73 0.74 -26.86
N THR A 864 -2.27 -0.10 -25.98
CA THR A 864 -1.49 -0.89 -25.02
C THR A 864 -0.68 -1.96 -25.74
N PRO A 865 0.64 -2.10 -25.46
CA PRO A 865 1.43 -3.20 -26.01
C PRO A 865 0.84 -4.56 -25.61
N GLY A 866 0.35 -5.32 -26.59
CA GLY A 866 -0.08 -6.71 -26.40
C GLY A 866 1.08 -7.69 -26.58
N SER A 867 1.13 -8.73 -25.76
CA SER A 867 1.94 -9.91 -26.07
C SER A 867 1.28 -10.67 -27.22
N PRO A 868 2.02 -11.08 -28.28
CA PRO A 868 1.49 -11.99 -29.31
C PRO A 868 1.02 -13.34 -28.75
N GLN A 869 1.38 -13.67 -27.51
CA GLN A 869 1.21 -15.00 -26.89
C GLN A 869 0.00 -15.10 -25.94
N GLY A 870 -1.00 -14.21 -26.06
CA GLY A 870 -2.26 -14.29 -25.31
C GLY A 870 -3.19 -15.47 -25.66
N LEU A 871 -2.63 -16.56 -26.21
CA LEU A 871 -3.31 -17.82 -26.47
C LEU A 871 -2.72 -18.90 -25.55
N ASP A 872 -3.09 -18.90 -24.28
CA ASP A 872 -3.27 -20.16 -23.57
C ASP A 872 -4.56 -20.04 -22.73
N PRO A 873 -5.52 -20.97 -22.88
CA PRO A 873 -6.91 -20.82 -22.43
C PRO A 873 -7.12 -20.90 -20.92
#